data_AF-A0A1I9LL69-F1
#
_entry.id   AF-A0A1I9LL69-F1
#
_cell.length_a   1.000
_cell.length_b   1.000
_cell.length_c   1.000
_cell.angle_alpha   90.00
_cell.angle_beta   90.00
_cell.angle_gamma   90.00
#
_symmetry.space_group_name_H-M   'P 1'
#
loop_
_entity.id
_entity.type
_entity.pdbx_description
1 polymer ?
#
loop_
_entity_poly.entity_id
_entity_poly.type
_entity_poly.pdbx_seq_one_letter_code
_entity_poly.pdbx_strand_id
1 'polypeptide(L)'
;MEYHPQAIRLCALIFISFYALLHLVEAQDQKGFISLDCGSLPNEPPYNDPSTGLTYSTDDGFVQSGKTGRIQKAFESIFSKPSLKLRYFPDGFRNCYTLNVTQDTNYLIKAVFVYGNYDGLNNPPSFDLYLGPNLWVTVDMNGRTNGTIQEIIHKTISKSLQVCLVKTGTSSPMINTLELRPLKNNTYNTQSGSLKYFFRYYFSGSGQNIRYPDDVNDRKWYPFFDAKEWTELTTNLNINSSNGYAPPEVVMASASTPISTFGTWNFSWLLPSSTTQFYVYMHFAEIQTLRSLDTREFKVTLNGKLAYERYSPKTLATETIFYSTPQQCEDGTCLLELTKTPKSTLPPLMNALEVFTVIDFPQMETNPDDVAAIKSIQSTYGLSKISWQGDPCVPKQFLWEGLNCNNLDNSTPPIVTSLNLSSSHLTGIIAQGIQNLTHLQELDLSNNNLTGGIPEFLADIKSLLVINLSGNNFNGSIPQILLQKKGLKLILEGNANLICPDGLCVNKAGNGGAKKMNVVIPIVASVAFVVVLGSALAFFFIFKKKKTSNSQDLGPSSYTQVSEVRTIRSSESAIMTKNRRFTYSEVVTMTNNFERVLGKGGFGMVYHGTVNNTEQVAVKMLSHSSSQGYKEFKAEVELLLRVHHKNLVGLVGYCDEGENLALIYEYMANGDLREHMSGKRGGSILNWETRLKIVVESAQGLI
;
A
#
# COMPACT_ATOMS: atom_id res chain seq x y z
N MET A 1 25.17 53.86 50.41
CA MET A 1 24.20 53.29 49.45
C MET A 1 24.65 51.88 49.15
N GLU A 2 24.05 50.89 49.80
CA GLU A 2 24.38 49.48 49.55
C GLU A 2 23.61 48.99 48.32
N TYR A 3 24.32 48.44 47.35
CA TYR A 3 23.70 47.79 46.19
C TYR A 3 23.16 46.42 46.63
N HIS A 4 21.88 46.36 47.00
CA HIS A 4 21.22 45.11 47.39
C HIS A 4 21.33 44.05 46.26
N PRO A 5 22.06 42.94 46.46
CA PRO A 5 22.20 41.89 45.44
C PRO A 5 20.87 41.16 45.17
N GLN A 6 19.91 41.28 46.09
CA GLN A 6 18.53 40.82 45.91
C GLN A 6 17.79 41.58 44.80
N ALA A 7 18.02 42.88 44.63
CA ALA A 7 17.36 43.67 43.57
C ALA A 7 17.83 43.22 42.18
N ILE A 8 19.13 42.98 42.00
CA ILE A 8 19.69 42.46 40.74
C ILE A 8 19.15 41.06 40.44
N ARG A 9 19.06 40.18 41.45
CA ARG A 9 18.43 38.86 41.28
C ARG A 9 16.95 38.94 40.95
N LEU A 10 16.21 39.87 41.55
CA LEU A 10 14.79 40.08 41.26
C LEU A 10 14.60 40.61 39.83
N CYS A 11 15.38 41.60 39.39
CA CYS A 11 15.37 42.07 38.01
C CYS A 11 15.75 40.98 37.01
N ALA A 12 16.73 40.12 37.33
CA ALA A 12 17.10 38.98 36.49
C ALA A 12 16.00 37.91 36.42
N LEU A 13 15.35 37.59 37.54
CA LEU A 13 14.20 36.67 37.58
C LEU A 13 12.98 37.25 36.85
N ILE A 14 12.74 38.56 36.95
CA ILE A 14 11.73 39.27 36.16
C ILE A 14 12.09 39.19 34.68
N PHE A 15 13.32 39.49 34.28
CA PHE A 15 13.76 39.37 32.87
C PHE A 15 13.63 37.94 32.33
N ILE A 16 14.01 36.92 33.11
CA ILE A 16 13.86 35.51 32.73
C ILE A 16 12.38 35.11 32.64
N SER A 17 11.54 35.55 33.59
CA SER A 17 10.09 35.31 33.52
C SER A 17 9.43 36.06 32.36
N PHE A 18 9.92 37.25 32.00
CA PHE A 18 9.44 38.03 30.87
C PHE A 18 9.93 37.46 29.53
N TYR A 19 11.14 36.89 29.47
CA TYR A 19 11.60 36.10 28.32
C TYR A 19 10.82 34.80 28.17
N ALA A 20 10.53 34.10 29.28
CA ALA A 20 9.69 32.91 29.28
C ALA A 20 8.25 33.24 28.86
N LEU A 21 7.69 34.37 29.32
CA LEU A 21 6.40 34.89 28.88
C LEU A 21 6.43 35.33 27.40
N LEU A 22 7.50 35.95 26.92
CA LEU A 22 7.68 36.27 25.49
C LEU A 22 7.85 35.01 24.61
N HIS A 23 8.31 33.89 25.17
CA HIS A 23 8.29 32.57 24.51
C HIS A 23 6.98 31.79 24.73
N LEU A 24 6.06 32.30 25.55
CA LEU A 24 4.68 31.79 25.73
C LEU A 24 3.66 32.63 24.94
N VAL A 25 3.98 33.88 24.62
CA VAL A 25 3.30 34.68 23.61
C VAL A 25 3.60 34.07 22.24
N GLU A 26 2.54 33.65 21.54
CA GLU A 26 2.59 32.99 20.22
C GLU A 26 3.28 31.62 20.14
N ALA A 27 3.28 30.87 21.25
CA ALA A 27 3.20 29.41 21.16
C ALA A 27 1.82 29.00 20.60
N GLN A 28 1.62 29.14 19.28
CA GLN A 28 0.36 28.77 18.62
C GLN A 28 0.04 27.29 18.87
N ASP A 29 -1.20 27.01 19.27
CA ASP A 29 -1.63 25.68 19.75
C ASP A 29 -1.57 24.60 18.65
N GLN A 30 -0.48 23.82 18.62
CA GLN A 30 -0.27 22.68 17.72
C GLN A 30 -1.15 21.45 18.08
N LYS A 31 -2.14 21.61 18.97
CA LYS A 31 -3.05 20.55 19.44
C LYS A 31 -3.77 19.84 18.30
N GLY A 32 -3.56 18.52 18.25
CA GLY A 32 -4.13 17.65 17.22
C GLY A 32 -3.35 17.64 15.90
N PHE A 33 -2.24 18.37 15.78
CA PHE A 33 -1.30 18.18 14.67
C PHE A 33 -0.61 16.82 14.83
N ILE A 34 -0.39 16.14 13.70
CA ILE A 34 0.49 14.96 13.61
C ILE A 34 1.59 15.32 12.61
N SER A 35 2.86 15.16 12.98
CA SER A 35 4.01 15.44 12.11
C SER A 35 5.05 14.35 12.30
N LEU A 36 5.06 13.38 11.39
CA LEU A 36 5.98 12.25 11.45
C LEU A 36 7.24 12.55 10.62
N ASP A 37 8.42 12.41 11.24
CA ASP A 37 9.72 12.32 10.59
C ASP A 37 9.96 10.85 10.23
N CYS A 38 9.71 10.52 8.96
CA CYS A 38 9.65 9.13 8.52
C CYS A 38 11.05 8.52 8.41
N GLY A 39 11.27 7.42 9.12
CA GLY A 39 12.57 6.76 9.18
C GLY A 39 13.53 7.35 10.20
N SER A 40 13.06 8.21 11.12
CA SER A 40 13.72 8.40 12.40
C SER A 40 13.73 7.11 13.23
N LEU A 41 14.66 6.99 14.18
CA LEU A 41 14.76 5.80 15.03
C LEU A 41 13.64 5.78 16.09
N PRO A 42 13.23 4.60 16.60
CA PRO A 42 12.15 4.49 17.59
C PRO A 42 12.38 5.29 18.89
N ASN A 43 13.66 5.41 19.30
CA ASN A 43 14.06 6.08 20.54
C ASN A 43 14.54 7.54 20.33
N GLU A 44 14.35 8.13 19.14
CA GLU A 44 14.67 9.55 18.95
C GLU A 44 13.58 10.44 19.55
N PRO A 45 13.93 11.40 20.42
CA PRO A 45 12.95 12.30 21.03
C PRO A 45 12.36 13.25 19.97
N PRO A 46 11.09 13.68 20.14
CA PRO A 46 10.51 14.72 19.30
C PRO A 46 11.35 16.00 19.29
N TYR A 47 11.33 16.72 18.18
CA TYR A 47 12.12 17.94 18.01
C TYR A 47 11.34 19.00 17.24
N ASN A 48 11.65 20.26 17.47
CA ASN A 48 11.07 21.38 16.72
C ASN A 48 11.92 21.63 15.47
N ASP A 49 11.29 21.66 14.30
CA ASP A 49 11.96 22.04 13.06
C ASP A 49 12.40 23.53 13.13
N PRO A 50 13.67 23.89 12.88
CA PRO A 50 14.14 25.27 13.01
C PRO A 50 13.53 26.26 12.00
N SER A 51 12.93 25.79 10.90
CA SER A 51 12.37 26.67 9.86
C SER A 51 10.89 27.03 10.07
N THR A 52 10.18 26.26 10.88
CA THR A 52 8.73 26.42 11.12
C THR A 52 8.36 26.44 12.60
N GLY A 53 9.16 25.85 13.49
CA GLY A 53 8.80 25.62 14.89
C GLY A 53 7.81 24.45 15.10
N LEU A 54 7.45 23.73 14.04
CA LEU A 54 6.61 22.53 14.14
C LEU A 54 7.33 21.41 14.90
N THR A 55 6.64 20.77 15.84
CA THR A 55 7.15 19.59 16.53
C THR A 55 7.01 18.36 15.62
N TYR A 56 8.11 17.69 15.31
CA TYR A 56 8.13 16.40 14.60
C TYR A 56 8.49 15.26 15.56
N SER A 57 7.84 14.11 15.41
CA SER A 57 8.13 12.87 16.15
C SER A 57 8.58 11.76 15.21
N THR A 58 9.17 10.69 15.76
CA THR A 58 9.42 9.45 15.00
C THR A 58 8.13 8.86 14.42
N ASP A 59 8.24 8.12 13.33
CA ASP A 59 7.13 7.42 12.67
C ASP A 59 6.95 5.96 13.12
N ASP A 60 7.76 5.52 14.08
CA ASP A 60 7.63 4.21 14.72
C ASP A 60 6.27 4.04 15.44
N GLY A 61 5.77 2.81 15.49
CA GLY A 61 4.44 2.49 16.00
C GLY A 61 3.26 2.86 15.08
N PHE A 62 3.45 3.75 14.10
CA PHE A 62 2.42 4.08 13.10
C PHE A 62 2.46 3.19 11.85
N VAL A 63 3.56 2.50 11.59
CA VAL A 63 3.77 1.60 10.43
C VAL A 63 4.46 0.30 10.84
N GLN A 64 4.06 -0.83 10.26
CA GLN A 64 4.53 -2.17 10.65
C GLN A 64 5.91 -2.53 10.06
N SER A 65 6.34 -1.87 8.99
CA SER A 65 7.42 -2.34 8.12
C SER A 65 8.35 -1.20 7.64
N GLY A 66 9.16 -1.49 6.62
CA GLY A 66 10.06 -0.54 5.98
C GLY A 66 11.43 -0.46 6.65
N LYS A 67 12.37 0.17 5.95
CA LYS A 67 13.76 0.39 6.35
C LYS A 67 14.04 1.89 6.36
N THR A 68 14.98 2.32 7.20
CA THR A 68 15.33 3.74 7.33
C THR A 68 16.44 4.12 6.36
N GLY A 69 16.36 5.32 5.78
CA GLY A 69 17.33 5.87 4.84
C GLY A 69 17.60 7.35 5.11
N ARG A 70 18.65 7.87 4.46
CA ARG A 70 19.02 9.29 4.49
C ARG A 70 19.41 9.74 3.09
N ILE A 71 19.02 10.94 2.70
CA ILE A 71 19.48 11.55 1.44
C ILE A 71 21.01 11.72 1.44
N GLN A 72 21.62 11.75 0.26
CA GLN A 72 23.07 11.95 0.18
C GLN A 72 23.47 13.35 0.66
N LYS A 73 24.64 13.45 1.29
CA LYS A 73 25.18 14.68 1.90
C LYS A 73 25.23 15.89 0.94
N ALA A 74 25.36 15.65 -0.36
CA ALA A 74 25.33 16.69 -1.40
C ALA A 74 23.97 17.43 -1.51
N PHE A 75 22.88 16.82 -1.05
CA PHE A 75 21.54 17.41 -1.04
C PHE A 75 21.12 17.99 0.32
N GLU A 76 21.84 17.68 1.41
CA GLU A 76 21.44 18.08 2.76
C GLU A 76 21.37 19.60 2.98
N SER A 77 22.07 20.40 2.18
CA SER A 77 21.99 21.87 2.23
C SER A 77 20.78 22.48 1.50
N ILE A 78 19.97 21.66 0.82
CA ILE A 78 18.81 22.10 0.02
C ILE A 78 17.50 21.92 0.79
N PHE A 79 17.46 21.03 1.78
CA PHE A 79 16.24 20.57 2.42
C PHE A 79 16.23 20.83 3.94
N SER A 80 15.04 21.08 4.51
CA SER A 80 14.88 21.20 5.97
C SER A 80 15.05 19.85 6.67
N LYS A 81 15.33 19.88 7.99
CA LYS A 81 15.68 18.68 8.78
C LYS A 81 14.70 17.50 8.60
N PRO A 82 13.36 17.68 8.59
CA PRO A 82 12.41 16.58 8.41
C PRO A 82 12.50 15.88 7.04
N SER A 83 13.08 16.52 6.02
CA SER A 83 13.26 15.94 4.69
C SER A 83 14.61 15.21 4.50
N LEU A 84 15.50 15.21 5.50
CA LEU A 84 16.83 14.59 5.37
C LEU A 84 16.80 13.06 5.56
N LYS A 85 15.86 12.55 6.35
CA LYS A 85 15.59 11.12 6.51
C LYS A 85 14.41 10.69 5.64
N LEU A 86 14.25 9.38 5.49
CA LEU A 86 13.08 8.75 4.88
C LEU A 86 12.90 7.32 5.40
N ARG A 87 11.65 6.83 5.36
CA ARG A 87 11.36 5.39 5.38
C ARG A 87 11.13 4.91 3.95
N TYR A 88 11.69 3.76 3.59
CA TYR A 88 11.47 3.12 2.29
C TYR A 88 11.06 1.65 2.45
N PHE A 89 10.32 1.15 1.46
CA PHE A 89 9.64 -0.14 1.53
C PHE A 89 10.09 -1.05 0.36
N PRO A 90 11.23 -1.75 0.49
CA PRO A 90 11.65 -2.70 -0.54
C PRO A 90 10.86 -4.01 -0.47
N ASP A 91 10.38 -4.36 0.72
CA ASP A 91 9.61 -5.56 1.03
C ASP A 91 8.11 -5.23 1.12
N GLY A 92 7.26 -6.19 0.74
CA GLY A 92 5.80 -6.00 0.71
C GLY A 92 5.31 -5.22 -0.53
N PHE A 93 4.01 -5.36 -0.84
CA PHE A 93 3.40 -4.74 -2.03
C PHE A 93 2.58 -3.49 -1.70
N ARG A 94 1.86 -3.52 -0.57
CA ARG A 94 1.21 -2.38 0.09
C ARG A 94 1.79 -2.25 1.49
N ASN A 95 2.25 -1.06 1.87
CA ASN A 95 2.75 -0.75 3.21
C ASN A 95 2.06 0.51 3.73
N CYS A 96 1.56 0.52 4.96
CA CYS A 96 0.59 1.53 5.41
C CYS A 96 0.88 2.13 6.78
N TYR A 97 0.76 3.45 6.85
CA TYR A 97 0.61 4.19 8.10
C TYR A 97 -0.83 4.07 8.58
N THR A 98 -1.02 3.74 9.87
CA THR A 98 -2.31 3.78 10.56
C THR A 98 -2.28 4.92 11.57
N LEU A 99 -3.10 5.94 11.35
CA LEU A 99 -3.11 7.18 12.12
C LEU A 99 -4.39 7.28 12.95
N ASN A 100 -4.27 7.71 14.20
CA ASN A 100 -5.43 8.03 15.05
C ASN A 100 -5.93 9.44 14.72
N VAL A 101 -7.22 9.59 14.41
CA VAL A 101 -7.83 10.85 13.97
C VAL A 101 -9.17 11.08 14.67
N THR A 102 -9.60 12.34 14.75
CA THR A 102 -10.98 12.66 15.15
C THR A 102 -11.91 12.40 13.97
N GLN A 103 -13.00 11.65 14.20
CA GLN A 103 -14.04 11.39 13.20
C GLN A 103 -14.78 12.69 12.84
N ASP A 104 -15.38 12.75 11.65
CA ASP A 104 -16.16 13.89 11.14
C ASP A 104 -15.37 15.22 11.05
N THR A 105 -14.04 15.16 11.03
CA THR A 105 -13.15 16.33 11.02
C THR A 105 -12.48 16.48 9.66
N ASN A 106 -12.43 17.71 9.13
CA ASN A 106 -11.69 18.00 7.91
C ASN A 106 -10.20 18.10 8.25
N TYR A 107 -9.36 17.23 7.70
CA TYR A 107 -7.91 17.26 7.85
C TYR A 107 -7.23 17.70 6.57
N LEU A 108 -6.34 18.69 6.66
CA LEU A 108 -5.29 18.92 5.66
C LEU A 108 -4.19 17.87 5.88
N ILE A 109 -3.99 17.01 4.89
CA ILE A 109 -3.03 15.90 4.92
C ILE A 109 -1.97 16.18 3.86
N LYS A 110 -0.69 16.12 4.26
CA LYS A 110 0.46 16.31 3.38
C LYS A 110 1.43 15.13 3.52
N ALA A 111 1.89 14.60 2.39
CA ALA A 111 2.97 13.64 2.32
C ALA A 111 4.13 14.22 1.50
N VAL A 112 5.35 14.16 2.03
CA VAL A 112 6.56 14.77 1.44
C VAL A 112 7.55 13.69 1.01
N PHE A 113 8.05 13.83 -0.21
CA PHE A 113 8.88 12.85 -0.90
C PHE A 113 10.13 13.52 -1.48
N VAL A 114 11.31 13.15 -0.98
CA VAL A 114 12.62 13.66 -1.41
C VAL A 114 13.56 12.46 -1.56
N TYR A 115 13.70 11.98 -2.81
CA TYR A 115 14.54 10.82 -3.12
C TYR A 115 16.01 11.02 -2.71
N GLY A 116 16.61 12.16 -3.08
CA GLY A 116 17.97 12.54 -2.65
C GLY A 116 19.07 11.50 -2.90
N ASN A 117 18.85 10.57 -3.84
CA ASN A 117 19.71 9.43 -4.16
C ASN A 117 20.11 8.56 -2.94
N TYR A 118 19.19 8.35 -2.00
CA TYR A 118 19.45 7.66 -0.72
C TYR A 118 20.02 6.24 -0.83
N ASP A 119 19.73 5.55 -1.94
CA ASP A 119 20.18 4.19 -2.26
C ASP A 119 21.44 4.15 -3.15
N GLY A 120 21.90 5.29 -3.65
CA GLY A 120 23.04 5.40 -4.57
C GLY A 120 22.74 4.99 -6.01
N LEU A 121 21.52 4.56 -6.34
CA LEU A 121 21.15 4.03 -7.66
C LEU A 121 20.90 5.12 -8.72
N ASN A 122 20.71 6.37 -8.28
CA ASN A 122 20.34 7.53 -9.10
C ASN A 122 19.11 7.29 -10.00
N ASN A 123 18.14 6.50 -9.51
CA ASN A 123 16.94 6.07 -10.22
C ASN A 123 15.71 6.42 -9.36
N PRO A 124 15.08 7.60 -9.55
CA PRO A 124 13.97 8.05 -8.73
C PRO A 124 12.79 7.06 -8.78
N PRO A 125 12.24 6.63 -7.63
CA PRO A 125 11.18 5.63 -7.61
C PRO A 125 9.83 6.21 -8.03
N SER A 126 9.01 5.37 -8.65
CA SER A 126 7.58 5.59 -8.85
C SER A 126 6.76 4.56 -8.05
N PHE A 127 5.63 5.00 -7.50
CA PHE A 127 4.71 4.23 -6.65
C PHE A 127 3.37 4.93 -6.49
N ASP A 128 2.33 4.23 -6.05
CA ASP A 128 1.02 4.82 -5.77
C ASP A 128 0.85 5.17 -4.29
N LEU A 129 0.14 6.27 -4.03
CA LEU A 129 -0.31 6.70 -2.71
C LEU A 129 -1.83 6.54 -2.62
N TYR A 130 -2.28 5.83 -1.59
CA TYR A 130 -3.67 5.48 -1.31
C TYR A 130 -4.12 6.12 0.01
N LEU A 131 -5.40 6.52 0.08
CA LEU A 131 -6.07 6.97 1.29
C LEU A 131 -7.22 5.99 1.62
N GLY A 132 -7.11 5.29 2.75
CA GLY A 132 -7.91 4.07 2.96
C GLY A 132 -7.67 3.06 1.83
N PRO A 133 -8.74 2.48 1.23
CA PRO A 133 -8.62 1.60 0.07
C PRO A 133 -8.57 2.34 -1.27
N ASN A 134 -8.75 3.66 -1.30
CA ASN A 134 -8.89 4.43 -2.55
C ASN A 134 -7.55 5.02 -3.02
N LEU A 135 -7.31 5.01 -4.34
CA LEU A 135 -6.13 5.67 -4.93
C LEU A 135 -6.26 7.19 -4.82
N TRP A 136 -5.24 7.85 -4.26
CA TRP A 136 -5.16 9.31 -4.15
C TRP A 136 -4.29 9.91 -5.27
N VAL A 137 -3.09 9.37 -5.49
CA VAL A 137 -2.16 9.86 -6.52
C VAL A 137 -1.01 8.88 -6.79
N THR A 138 -0.60 8.74 -8.06
CA THR A 138 0.69 8.13 -8.41
C THR A 138 1.82 9.13 -8.16
N VAL A 139 2.74 8.79 -7.26
CA VAL A 139 3.97 9.54 -7.01
C VAL A 139 5.01 9.08 -8.02
N ASP A 140 5.32 9.94 -8.99
CA ASP A 140 6.49 9.82 -9.85
C ASP A 140 7.51 10.90 -9.48
N MET A 141 8.74 10.51 -9.19
CA MET A 141 9.86 11.43 -8.91
C MET A 141 10.86 11.56 -10.06
N ASN A 142 10.61 10.95 -11.23
CA ASN A 142 11.44 11.15 -12.40
C ASN A 142 11.53 12.65 -12.76
N GLY A 143 12.74 13.15 -12.98
CA GLY A 143 13.04 14.58 -13.18
C GLY A 143 12.85 15.51 -11.96
N ARG A 144 12.31 15.04 -10.82
CA ARG A 144 11.98 15.88 -9.65
C ARG A 144 13.13 15.97 -8.65
N THR A 145 14.20 16.70 -9.02
CA THR A 145 15.40 16.89 -8.18
C THR A 145 15.09 17.46 -6.79
N ASN A 146 14.07 18.33 -6.70
CA ASN A 146 13.69 19.03 -5.47
C ASN A 146 12.59 18.29 -4.69
N GLY A 147 12.34 17.02 -5.02
CA GLY A 147 11.27 16.21 -4.43
C GLY A 147 9.86 16.61 -4.90
N THR A 148 8.85 16.15 -4.18
CA THR A 148 7.44 16.45 -4.43
C THR A 148 6.62 16.37 -3.14
N ILE A 149 5.54 17.16 -3.08
CA ILE A 149 4.58 17.18 -1.97
C ILE A 149 3.22 16.79 -2.55
N GLN A 150 2.48 15.93 -1.86
CA GLN A 150 1.09 15.61 -2.17
C GLN A 150 0.21 16.12 -1.03
N GLU A 151 -0.77 16.97 -1.34
CA GLU A 151 -1.65 17.63 -0.37
C GLU A 151 -3.13 17.37 -0.72
N ILE A 152 -3.94 17.09 0.30
CA ILE A 152 -5.38 16.87 0.20
C ILE A 152 -6.09 17.39 1.46
N ILE A 153 -7.30 17.92 1.32
CA ILE A 153 -8.23 18.11 2.44
C ILE A 153 -9.30 17.01 2.36
N HIS A 154 -9.38 16.20 3.40
CA HIS A 154 -10.28 15.04 3.48
C HIS A 154 -11.07 15.05 4.80
N LYS A 155 -12.36 14.72 4.75
CA LYS A 155 -13.19 14.56 5.95
C LYS A 155 -13.15 13.11 6.42
N THR A 156 -12.63 12.88 7.63
CA THR A 156 -12.43 11.55 8.21
C THR A 156 -13.75 10.85 8.53
N ILE A 157 -13.99 9.69 7.90
CA ILE A 157 -15.21 8.89 8.13
C ILE A 157 -15.17 8.05 9.42
N SER A 158 -13.98 7.77 9.94
CA SER A 158 -13.76 6.93 11.15
C SER A 158 -12.72 7.57 12.08
N LYS A 159 -12.39 6.88 13.19
CA LYS A 159 -11.36 7.31 14.16
C LYS A 159 -9.93 6.89 13.78
N SER A 160 -9.77 6.17 12.66
CA SER A 160 -8.48 5.75 12.13
C SER A 160 -8.40 6.15 10.66
N LEU A 161 -7.27 6.71 10.24
CA LEU A 161 -7.01 7.04 8.84
C LEU A 161 -5.79 6.25 8.36
N GLN A 162 -5.88 5.67 7.17
CA GLN A 162 -4.79 4.91 6.58
C GLN A 162 -4.17 5.67 5.41
N VAL A 163 -2.84 5.78 5.40
CA VAL A 163 -2.07 6.32 4.28
C VAL A 163 -1.14 5.21 3.79
N CYS A 164 -1.45 4.67 2.61
CA CYS A 164 -0.83 3.46 2.10
C CYS A 164 0.05 3.75 0.89
N LEU A 165 1.30 3.29 0.93
CA LEU A 165 2.25 3.32 -0.17
C LEU A 165 2.23 1.96 -0.88
N VAL A 166 2.00 1.98 -2.19
CA VAL A 166 1.79 0.80 -3.03
C VAL A 166 2.81 0.74 -4.15
N LYS A 167 3.47 -0.41 -4.28
CA LYS A 167 4.52 -0.65 -5.28
C LYS A 167 3.90 -0.90 -6.66
N THR A 168 4.20 -0.03 -7.63
CA THR A 168 3.68 -0.13 -9.02
C THR A 168 4.65 -0.82 -9.99
N GLY A 169 5.93 -0.93 -9.63
CA GLY A 169 6.99 -1.52 -10.45
C GLY A 169 8.09 -2.16 -9.61
N THR A 170 9.34 -2.10 -10.07
CA THR A 170 10.51 -2.66 -9.34
C THR A 170 10.98 -1.76 -8.19
N SER A 171 10.74 -0.44 -8.29
CA SER A 171 11.09 0.59 -7.32
C SER A 171 10.50 0.37 -5.92
N SER A 172 11.23 0.80 -4.88
CA SER A 172 10.73 0.83 -3.50
C SER A 172 9.95 2.13 -3.26
N PRO A 173 8.67 2.06 -2.81
CA PRO A 173 8.00 3.24 -2.27
C PRO A 173 8.76 3.84 -1.09
N MET A 174 8.65 5.15 -0.88
CA MET A 174 9.35 5.87 0.19
C MET A 174 8.57 7.11 0.64
N ILE A 175 8.90 7.66 1.82
CA ILE A 175 8.30 8.89 2.37
C ILE A 175 9.27 9.54 3.39
N ASN A 176 9.29 10.88 3.44
CA ASN A 176 10.15 11.66 4.34
C ASN A 176 9.35 12.28 5.49
N THR A 177 8.19 12.88 5.20
CA THR A 177 7.23 13.29 6.25
C THR A 177 5.79 12.93 5.91
N LEU A 178 5.01 12.71 6.97
CA LEU A 178 3.55 12.60 6.91
C LEU A 178 2.94 13.56 7.95
N GLU A 179 2.19 14.54 7.47
CA GLU A 179 1.74 15.70 8.23
C GLU A 179 0.22 15.87 8.14
N LEU A 180 -0.46 15.95 9.28
CA LEU A 180 -1.90 16.15 9.36
C LEU A 180 -2.24 17.36 10.23
N ARG A 181 -3.20 18.17 9.77
CA ARG A 181 -3.68 19.38 10.45
C ARG A 181 -5.22 19.36 10.50
N PRO A 182 -5.86 19.28 11.68
CA PRO A 182 -7.30 19.40 11.80
C PRO A 182 -7.72 20.85 11.52
N LEU A 183 -8.62 21.05 10.55
CA LEU A 183 -9.04 22.37 10.11
C LEU A 183 -10.17 22.90 11.00
N LYS A 184 -9.96 24.10 11.54
CA LYS A 184 -10.91 24.74 12.47
C LYS A 184 -12.26 24.98 11.78
N ASN A 185 -13.34 24.81 12.55
CA ASN A 185 -14.74 24.96 12.11
C ASN A 185 -15.17 24.04 10.94
N ASN A 186 -14.40 23.00 10.59
CA ASN A 186 -14.61 22.18 9.38
C ASN A 186 -14.83 23.06 8.13
N THR A 187 -13.90 23.98 7.84
CA THR A 187 -13.92 24.70 6.56
C THR A 187 -13.51 23.81 5.39
N TYR A 188 -13.68 24.30 4.16
CA TYR A 188 -13.49 23.54 2.92
C TYR A 188 -14.45 22.36 2.73
N ASN A 189 -15.72 22.50 3.15
CA ASN A 189 -16.75 21.49 2.92
C ASN A 189 -17.08 21.34 1.43
N THR A 190 -17.12 20.09 0.97
CA THR A 190 -17.49 19.68 -0.38
C THR A 190 -18.94 19.17 -0.44
N GLN A 191 -19.50 19.08 -1.66
CA GLN A 191 -20.77 18.37 -1.89
C GLN A 191 -20.56 16.86 -2.07
N SER A 192 -19.44 16.47 -2.69
CA SER A 192 -18.94 15.10 -2.82
C SER A 192 -17.41 15.11 -2.86
N GLY A 193 -16.80 13.96 -2.61
CA GLY A 193 -15.35 13.80 -2.68
C GLY A 193 -14.54 14.64 -1.67
N SER A 194 -13.23 14.61 -1.86
CA SER A 194 -12.22 15.34 -1.10
C SER A 194 -11.54 16.39 -1.99
N LEU A 195 -10.84 17.36 -1.40
CA LEU A 195 -10.16 18.42 -2.14
C LEU A 195 -8.67 18.12 -2.32
N LYS A 196 -8.28 17.67 -3.51
CA LYS A 196 -6.88 17.49 -3.90
C LYS A 196 -6.28 18.85 -4.26
N TYR A 197 -5.15 19.21 -3.66
CA TYR A 197 -4.45 20.47 -3.91
C TYR A 197 -4.14 20.66 -5.39
N PHE A 198 -4.40 21.86 -5.92
CA PHE A 198 -4.00 22.27 -7.27
C PHE A 198 -3.04 23.47 -7.21
N PHE A 199 -3.45 24.59 -6.60
CA PHE A 199 -2.51 25.65 -6.21
C PHE A 199 -3.04 26.50 -5.03
N ARG A 200 -2.11 27.20 -4.37
CA ARG A 200 -2.38 28.20 -3.33
C ARG A 200 -1.44 29.40 -3.51
N TYR A 201 -1.99 30.49 -4.05
CA TYR A 201 -1.23 31.71 -4.35
C TYR A 201 -1.64 32.90 -3.49
N TYR A 202 -0.67 33.75 -3.19
CA TYR A 202 -0.90 35.12 -2.73
C TYR A 202 -0.19 36.09 -3.67
N PHE A 203 -0.79 37.26 -3.91
CA PHE A 203 -0.40 38.11 -5.03
C PHE A 203 0.60 39.19 -4.64
N SER A 204 1.89 38.80 -4.63
CA SER A 204 3.02 39.63 -4.23
C SER A 204 4.29 39.33 -5.03
N GLY A 205 5.11 40.35 -5.30
CA GLY A 205 6.44 40.23 -5.89
C GLY A 205 7.55 39.82 -4.90
N SER A 206 7.23 39.63 -3.61
CA SER A 206 8.19 39.37 -2.52
C SER A 206 9.03 38.10 -2.65
N GLY A 207 8.58 37.10 -3.44
CA GLY A 207 9.32 35.86 -3.70
C GLY A 207 9.45 34.91 -2.49
N GLN A 208 8.83 35.22 -1.35
CA GLN A 208 8.84 34.37 -0.15
C GLN A 208 7.70 33.35 -0.16
N ASN A 209 7.92 32.19 0.46
CA ASN A 209 6.84 31.22 0.70
C ASN A 209 6.36 31.35 2.14
N ILE A 210 5.05 31.49 2.34
CA ILE A 210 4.47 31.67 3.68
C ILE A 210 3.89 30.34 4.17
N ARG A 211 4.14 29.99 5.44
CA ARG A 211 3.73 28.73 6.09
C ARG A 211 3.63 28.97 7.61
N TYR A 212 3.26 27.97 8.42
CA TYR A 212 3.40 28.01 9.88
C TYR A 212 4.83 28.48 10.29
N PRO A 213 4.97 29.46 11.21
CA PRO A 213 3.94 29.94 12.14
C PRO A 213 2.97 30.99 11.58
N ASP A 214 3.23 31.64 10.44
CA ASP A 214 2.33 32.66 9.87
C ASP A 214 0.96 32.08 9.46
N ASP A 215 0.92 30.81 9.02
CA ASP A 215 -0.32 30.08 8.76
C ASP A 215 -0.67 29.12 9.90
N VAL A 216 -1.71 29.47 10.66
CA VAL A 216 -2.25 28.68 11.79
C VAL A 216 -2.78 27.29 11.42
N ASN A 217 -3.02 27.02 10.13
CA ASN A 217 -3.44 25.72 9.60
C ASN A 217 -2.27 24.98 8.91
N ASP A 218 -1.06 25.56 8.92
CA ASP A 218 0.16 25.03 8.29
C ASP A 218 0.00 24.71 6.78
N ARG A 219 -0.84 25.49 6.09
CA ARG A 219 -0.84 25.56 4.62
C ARG A 219 0.43 26.27 4.15
N LYS A 220 0.93 25.89 2.98
CA LYS A 220 2.00 26.63 2.29
C LYS A 220 1.40 27.49 1.17
N TRP A 221 1.63 28.79 1.23
CA TRP A 221 1.29 29.77 0.20
C TRP A 221 2.53 30.10 -0.63
N TYR A 222 2.31 30.25 -1.94
CA TYR A 222 3.33 30.60 -2.92
C TYR A 222 3.06 32.03 -3.45
N PRO A 223 4.10 32.85 -3.68
CA PRO A 223 3.93 34.18 -4.24
C PRO A 223 3.70 34.07 -5.75
N PHE A 224 2.75 34.83 -6.29
CA PHE A 224 2.54 34.94 -7.73
C PHE A 224 2.30 36.39 -8.15
N PHE A 225 3.03 36.90 -9.14
CA PHE A 225 2.87 38.27 -9.60
C PHE A 225 3.32 38.44 -11.06
N ASP A 226 2.47 39.01 -11.93
CA ASP A 226 2.86 39.45 -13.27
C ASP A 226 2.98 40.98 -13.33
N ALA A 227 4.22 41.46 -13.36
CA ALA A 227 4.57 42.87 -13.44
C ALA A 227 4.31 43.55 -14.80
N LYS A 228 3.78 42.81 -15.80
CA LYS A 228 3.32 43.38 -17.08
C LYS A 228 1.85 43.78 -17.05
N GLU A 229 1.05 43.10 -16.24
CA GLU A 229 -0.40 43.29 -16.17
C GLU A 229 -0.83 44.02 -14.88
N TRP A 230 -0.08 43.83 -13.78
CA TRP A 230 -0.46 44.29 -12.45
C TRP A 230 0.56 45.23 -11.78
N THR A 231 0.03 46.09 -10.91
CA THR A 231 0.75 46.83 -9.87
C THR A 231 0.60 46.07 -8.54
N GLU A 232 1.65 46.01 -7.74
CA GLU A 232 1.59 45.45 -6.38
C GLU A 232 1.10 46.50 -5.39
N LEU A 233 0.20 46.09 -4.50
CA LEU A 233 -0.31 46.86 -3.38
C LEU A 233 0.13 46.17 -2.10
N THR A 234 0.69 46.93 -1.16
CA THR A 234 1.12 46.42 0.16
C THR A 234 0.63 47.35 1.27
N THR A 235 0.36 46.79 2.45
CA THR A 235 0.10 47.55 3.67
C THR A 235 0.91 47.03 4.86
N ASN A 236 1.11 47.88 5.84
CA ASN A 236 1.70 47.56 7.15
C ASN A 236 0.71 47.82 8.31
N LEU A 237 -0.56 48.05 7.97
CA LEU A 237 -1.66 48.17 8.93
C LEU A 237 -2.20 46.78 9.28
N ASN A 238 -2.63 46.60 10.53
CA ASN A 238 -3.18 45.31 10.98
C ASN A 238 -4.42 44.92 10.16
N ILE A 239 -4.46 43.67 9.66
CA ILE A 239 -5.60 43.12 8.94
C ILE A 239 -6.27 42.04 9.77
N ASN A 240 -7.57 42.20 10.01
CA ASN A 240 -8.38 41.15 10.63
C ASN A 240 -8.54 39.96 9.68
N SER A 241 -7.70 38.94 9.87
CA SER A 241 -7.73 37.65 9.18
C SER A 241 -8.75 36.65 9.75
N SER A 242 -9.50 37.00 10.80
CA SER A 242 -10.33 36.10 11.61
C SER A 242 -11.65 35.65 10.95
N ASN A 243 -11.59 35.17 9.71
CA ASN A 243 -12.68 34.45 9.06
C ASN A 243 -12.50 32.92 9.17
N GLY A 244 -13.47 32.12 8.74
CA GLY A 244 -13.43 30.66 8.91
C GLY A 244 -12.23 29.97 8.25
N TYR A 245 -11.69 30.54 7.17
CA TYR A 245 -10.52 30.03 6.47
C TYR A 245 -9.21 30.54 7.06
N ALA A 246 -9.22 31.66 7.79
CA ALA A 246 -8.07 32.27 8.45
C ALA A 246 -6.77 32.28 7.61
N PRO A 247 -6.74 32.91 6.41
CA PRO A 247 -5.49 33.10 5.68
C PRO A 247 -4.51 34.00 6.48
N PRO A 248 -3.18 33.84 6.34
CA PRO A 248 -2.20 34.61 7.10
C PRO A 248 -2.36 36.12 6.93
N GLU A 249 -2.07 36.90 7.98
CA GLU A 249 -2.06 38.36 7.87
C GLU A 249 -1.05 38.84 6.82
N VAL A 250 0.14 38.24 6.78
CA VAL A 250 1.20 38.52 5.80
C VAL A 250 0.77 38.20 4.36
N VAL A 251 -0.08 37.19 4.16
CA VAL A 251 -0.69 36.86 2.86
C VAL A 251 -1.67 37.96 2.43
N MET A 252 -2.52 38.40 3.36
CA MET A 252 -3.56 39.40 3.10
C MET A 252 -3.02 40.83 3.01
N ALA A 253 -1.84 41.11 3.59
CA ALA A 253 -1.15 42.40 3.56
C ALA A 253 -0.66 42.82 2.15
N SER A 254 -0.72 41.92 1.19
CA SER A 254 -0.42 42.17 -0.23
C SER A 254 -1.63 41.93 -1.13
N ALA A 255 -1.67 42.62 -2.27
CA ALA A 255 -2.62 42.36 -3.34
C ALA A 255 -2.05 42.78 -4.70
N SER A 256 -2.55 42.17 -5.77
CA SER A 256 -2.36 42.67 -7.13
C SER A 256 -3.56 43.51 -7.58
N THR A 257 -3.32 44.54 -8.39
CA THR A 257 -4.34 45.35 -9.05
C THR A 257 -3.91 45.66 -10.49
N PRO A 258 -4.81 45.75 -11.49
CA PRO A 258 -4.43 46.07 -12.87
C PRO A 258 -3.66 47.40 -13.00
N ILE A 259 -2.66 47.45 -13.89
CA ILE A 259 -1.91 48.69 -14.18
C ILE A 259 -2.82 49.78 -14.75
N SER A 260 -3.81 49.40 -15.57
CA SER A 260 -4.85 50.31 -16.05
C SER A 260 -5.94 50.52 -15.00
N THR A 261 -6.28 51.77 -14.72
CA THR A 261 -7.38 52.15 -13.81
C THR A 261 -8.77 51.70 -14.30
N PHE A 262 -8.88 51.24 -15.55
CA PHE A 262 -10.07 50.63 -16.14
C PHE A 262 -9.84 49.16 -16.55
N GLY A 263 -8.71 48.56 -16.17
CA GLY A 263 -8.37 47.17 -16.50
C GLY A 263 -9.24 46.16 -15.75
N THR A 264 -9.53 45.05 -16.42
CA THR A 264 -10.02 43.81 -15.79
C THR A 264 -8.84 43.10 -15.15
N TRP A 265 -8.91 42.81 -13.84
CA TRP A 265 -7.96 41.85 -13.26
C TRP A 265 -8.37 40.48 -13.78
N ASN A 266 -7.44 39.74 -14.36
CA ASN A 266 -7.70 38.40 -14.86
C ASN A 266 -6.55 37.45 -14.48
N PHE A 267 -6.89 36.19 -14.24
CA PHE A 267 -5.93 35.13 -13.97
C PHE A 267 -6.45 33.81 -14.54
N SER A 268 -5.58 33.06 -15.22
CA SER A 268 -5.95 31.83 -15.91
C SER A 268 -5.10 30.64 -15.49
N TRP A 269 -5.69 29.45 -15.58
CA TRP A 269 -5.03 28.18 -15.32
C TRP A 269 -5.62 27.05 -16.16
N LEU A 270 -4.83 26.01 -16.43
CA LEU A 270 -5.21 24.85 -17.23
C LEU A 270 -5.42 23.64 -16.33
N LEU A 271 -6.63 23.09 -16.32
CA LEU A 271 -6.98 21.85 -15.62
C LEU A 271 -6.43 20.61 -16.34
N PRO A 272 -6.24 19.47 -15.65
CA PRO A 272 -5.85 18.20 -16.27
C PRO A 272 -6.85 17.67 -17.32
N SER A 273 -8.14 18.04 -17.21
CA SER A 273 -9.17 17.80 -18.22
C SER A 273 -10.30 18.83 -18.10
N SER A 274 -11.07 19.03 -19.17
CA SER A 274 -12.32 19.81 -19.13
C SER A 274 -13.39 19.22 -18.20
N THR A 275 -13.35 17.91 -17.96
CA THR A 275 -14.22 17.22 -16.99
C THR A 275 -13.79 17.39 -15.53
N THR A 276 -12.57 17.90 -15.26
CA THR A 276 -12.06 18.05 -13.90
C THR A 276 -12.91 19.05 -13.11
N GLN A 277 -13.57 18.57 -12.06
CA GLN A 277 -14.27 19.42 -11.11
C GLN A 277 -13.28 20.07 -10.13
N PHE A 278 -13.52 21.32 -9.74
CA PHE A 278 -12.70 22.04 -8.77
C PHE A 278 -13.52 23.02 -7.91
N TYR A 279 -12.98 23.35 -6.74
CA TYR A 279 -13.40 24.46 -5.91
C TYR A 279 -12.36 25.58 -5.98
N VAL A 280 -12.82 26.82 -5.90
CA VAL A 280 -11.99 28.03 -5.90
C VAL A 280 -12.40 28.94 -4.74
N TYR A 281 -11.42 29.40 -3.97
CA TYR A 281 -11.57 30.27 -2.82
C TYR A 281 -10.76 31.55 -3.05
N MET A 282 -11.46 32.68 -3.18
CA MET A 282 -10.92 34.00 -3.50
C MET A 282 -10.91 34.83 -2.22
N HIS A 283 -9.74 35.26 -1.77
CA HIS A 283 -9.56 36.00 -0.52
C HIS A 283 -9.32 37.48 -0.80
N PHE A 284 -10.12 38.32 -0.17
CA PHE A 284 -10.11 39.77 -0.37
C PHE A 284 -10.04 40.54 0.95
N ALA A 285 -9.25 41.61 0.96
CA ALA A 285 -9.28 42.68 1.97
C ALA A 285 -8.91 44.00 1.29
N GLU A 286 -9.64 45.10 1.58
CA GLU A 286 -9.22 46.43 1.13
C GLU A 286 -8.06 46.90 2.00
N ILE A 287 -6.87 46.92 1.41
CA ILE A 287 -5.60 47.27 2.07
C ILE A 287 -5.12 48.69 1.78
N GLN A 288 -5.73 49.40 0.82
CA GLN A 288 -5.43 50.80 0.56
C GLN A 288 -6.29 51.72 1.43
N THR A 289 -5.67 52.78 1.96
CA THR A 289 -6.42 53.86 2.64
C THR A 289 -7.19 54.69 1.61
N LEU A 290 -8.47 54.36 1.43
CA LEU A 290 -9.38 55.06 0.52
C LEU A 290 -9.64 56.51 0.99
N ARG A 291 -9.73 57.44 0.04
CA ARG A 291 -10.22 58.81 0.32
C ARG A 291 -11.73 58.81 0.44
N SER A 292 -12.31 59.90 0.95
CA SER A 292 -13.77 60.04 1.16
C SER A 292 -14.64 59.98 -0.11
N LEU A 293 -14.03 60.03 -1.30
CA LEU A 293 -14.70 59.86 -2.59
C LEU A 293 -14.24 58.60 -3.34
N ASP A 294 -13.28 57.84 -2.79
CA ASP A 294 -12.77 56.64 -3.45
C ASP A 294 -13.62 55.41 -3.11
N THR A 295 -13.93 54.62 -4.14
CA THR A 295 -14.76 53.43 -4.05
C THR A 295 -14.10 52.29 -4.82
N ARG A 296 -14.17 51.07 -4.25
CA ARG A 296 -13.86 49.83 -4.97
C ARG A 296 -15.10 48.94 -5.00
N GLU A 297 -15.68 48.78 -6.18
CA GLU A 297 -16.80 47.87 -6.45
C GLU A 297 -16.47 47.12 -7.77
N PHE A 298 -16.49 45.78 -7.75
CA PHE A 298 -16.21 44.97 -8.94
C PHE A 298 -17.11 43.73 -9.03
N LYS A 299 -17.42 43.34 -10.27
CA LYS A 299 -18.06 42.08 -10.61
C LYS A 299 -16.99 40.98 -10.64
N VAL A 300 -17.35 39.78 -10.18
CA VAL A 300 -16.48 38.59 -10.15
C VAL A 300 -17.09 37.51 -11.05
N THR A 301 -16.36 37.07 -12.08
CA THR A 301 -16.78 36.05 -13.06
C THR A 301 -15.71 35.01 -13.30
N LEU A 302 -16.11 33.74 -13.47
CA LEU A 302 -15.23 32.61 -13.82
C LEU A 302 -15.74 31.99 -15.12
N ASN A 303 -14.96 32.04 -16.21
CA ASN A 303 -15.40 31.67 -17.55
C ASN A 303 -16.74 32.32 -17.93
N GLY A 304 -16.89 33.62 -17.62
CA GLY A 304 -18.13 34.39 -17.80
C GLY A 304 -19.27 34.08 -16.79
N LYS A 305 -19.21 32.96 -16.05
CA LYS A 305 -20.20 32.60 -15.03
C LYS A 305 -20.05 33.48 -13.79
N LEU A 306 -21.15 34.07 -13.34
CA LEU A 306 -21.17 35.02 -12.23
C LEU A 306 -20.88 34.34 -10.87
N ALA A 307 -19.90 34.86 -10.13
CA ALA A 307 -19.74 34.60 -8.69
C ALA A 307 -20.42 35.68 -7.85
N TYR A 308 -20.21 36.95 -8.22
CA TYR A 308 -20.70 38.10 -7.46
C TYR A 308 -20.87 39.33 -8.38
N GLU A 309 -22.02 40.02 -8.32
CA GLU A 309 -22.34 41.11 -9.25
C GLU A 309 -21.69 42.46 -8.87
N ARG A 310 -21.62 42.77 -7.57
CA ARG A 310 -21.08 44.04 -7.04
C ARG A 310 -20.36 43.83 -5.72
N TYR A 311 -19.15 43.29 -5.78
CA TYR A 311 -18.34 43.04 -4.59
C TYR A 311 -17.49 44.26 -4.23
N SER A 312 -17.43 44.57 -2.93
CA SER A 312 -16.56 45.59 -2.35
C SER A 312 -15.81 44.97 -1.16
N PRO A 313 -14.48 44.84 -1.23
CA PRO A 313 -13.68 44.31 -0.12
C PRO A 313 -13.80 45.18 1.14
N LYS A 314 -13.79 44.57 2.32
CA LYS A 314 -13.82 45.29 3.60
C LYS A 314 -12.45 45.86 3.94
N THR A 315 -12.42 47.11 4.41
CA THR A 315 -11.21 47.79 4.89
C THR A 315 -10.55 47.00 6.01
N LEU A 316 -9.31 46.54 5.77
CA LEU A 316 -8.48 45.79 6.72
C LEU A 316 -9.20 44.58 7.37
N ALA A 317 -10.11 43.93 6.65
CA ALA A 317 -10.79 42.72 7.12
C ALA A 317 -10.98 41.72 5.98
N THR A 318 -10.67 40.45 6.27
CA THR A 318 -10.56 39.38 5.26
C THR A 318 -11.88 38.67 5.03
N GLU A 319 -12.35 38.67 3.78
CA GLU A 319 -13.47 37.86 3.33
C GLU A 319 -13.04 36.83 2.29
N THR A 320 -13.72 35.69 2.26
CA THR A 320 -13.48 34.61 1.29
C THR A 320 -14.75 34.39 0.46
N ILE A 321 -14.68 34.63 -0.84
CA ILE A 321 -15.75 34.29 -1.79
C ILE A 321 -15.42 32.93 -2.43
N PHE A 322 -16.42 32.07 -2.59
CA PHE A 322 -16.28 30.76 -3.22
C PHE A 322 -17.60 30.33 -3.86
N TYR A 323 -17.55 29.41 -4.81
CA TYR A 323 -18.75 28.74 -5.32
C TYR A 323 -19.14 27.57 -4.41
N SER A 324 -20.43 27.42 -4.09
CA SER A 324 -20.93 26.34 -3.24
C SER A 324 -21.00 24.97 -3.95
N THR A 325 -21.15 24.99 -5.28
CA THR A 325 -20.97 23.83 -6.16
C THR A 325 -19.53 23.77 -6.69
N PRO A 326 -19.01 22.58 -7.05
CA PRO A 326 -17.78 22.51 -7.85
C PRO A 326 -18.00 23.14 -9.22
N GLN A 327 -16.94 23.74 -9.77
CA GLN A 327 -16.91 24.32 -11.11
C GLN A 327 -16.14 23.42 -12.07
N GLN A 328 -16.35 23.64 -13.37
CA GLN A 328 -15.65 23.02 -14.49
C GLN A 328 -15.37 24.13 -15.53
N CYS A 329 -14.39 23.90 -16.40
CA CYS A 329 -14.01 24.85 -17.45
C CYS A 329 -14.00 24.15 -18.81
N GLU A 330 -14.69 24.73 -19.79
CA GLU A 330 -14.66 24.27 -21.17
C GLU A 330 -13.21 24.28 -21.70
N ASP A 331 -12.86 23.26 -22.47
CA ASP A 331 -11.48 22.95 -22.90
C ASP A 331 -10.41 22.91 -21.77
N GLY A 332 -10.84 22.79 -20.51
CA GLY A 332 -9.98 22.76 -19.33
C GLY A 332 -9.35 24.11 -18.96
N THR A 333 -9.55 25.16 -19.76
CA THR A 333 -8.94 26.47 -19.54
C THR A 333 -9.86 27.35 -18.69
N CYS A 334 -9.45 27.60 -17.46
CA CYS A 334 -10.16 28.47 -16.54
C CYS A 334 -9.65 29.91 -16.64
N LEU A 335 -10.57 30.88 -16.57
CA LEU A 335 -10.30 32.31 -16.56
C LEU A 335 -11.14 32.97 -15.47
N LEU A 336 -10.50 33.39 -14.38
CA LEU A 336 -11.11 34.22 -13.35
C LEU A 336 -10.92 35.69 -13.69
N GLU A 337 -12.00 36.47 -13.65
CA GLU A 337 -12.02 37.90 -13.96
C GLU A 337 -12.67 38.70 -12.83
N LEU A 338 -12.06 39.84 -12.51
CA LEU A 338 -12.66 40.91 -11.72
C LEU A 338 -12.83 42.13 -12.63
N THR A 339 -14.07 42.58 -12.85
CA THR A 339 -14.38 43.74 -13.71
C THR A 339 -14.88 44.91 -12.86
N LYS A 340 -14.23 46.07 -12.96
CA LYS A 340 -14.63 47.33 -12.32
C LYS A 340 -16.08 47.70 -12.65
N THR A 341 -16.92 48.02 -11.67
CA THR A 341 -18.29 48.52 -11.95
C THR A 341 -18.29 50.02 -12.25
N PRO A 342 -19.35 50.56 -12.89
CA PRO A 342 -19.51 52.01 -13.10
C PRO A 342 -19.58 52.88 -11.83
N LYS A 343 -19.70 52.28 -10.64
CA LYS A 343 -19.69 52.99 -9.34
C LYS A 343 -18.29 53.12 -8.73
N SER A 344 -17.32 52.36 -9.22
CA SER A 344 -15.99 52.24 -8.64
C SER A 344 -15.06 53.33 -9.17
N THR A 345 -14.39 54.09 -8.31
CA THR A 345 -13.30 54.99 -8.75
C THR A 345 -12.03 54.19 -9.04
N LEU A 346 -11.75 53.18 -8.21
CA LEU A 346 -10.53 52.37 -8.28
C LEU A 346 -10.71 51.09 -9.12
N PRO A 347 -9.62 50.53 -9.68
CA PRO A 347 -9.63 49.20 -10.28
C PRO A 347 -9.81 48.08 -9.23
N PRO A 348 -10.13 46.83 -9.64
CA PRO A 348 -10.24 45.68 -8.75
C PRO A 348 -8.92 45.33 -8.06
N LEU A 349 -8.97 44.54 -6.97
CA LEU A 349 -7.78 43.91 -6.39
C LEU A 349 -8.03 42.44 -6.03
N MET A 350 -6.96 41.67 -5.91
CA MET A 350 -6.96 40.30 -5.41
C MET A 350 -5.79 40.09 -4.44
N ASN A 351 -6.06 39.64 -3.22
CA ASN A 351 -5.02 39.37 -2.21
C ASN A 351 -4.48 37.94 -2.36
N ALA A 352 -5.36 36.93 -2.36
CA ALA A 352 -4.95 35.53 -2.46
C ALA A 352 -6.03 34.61 -3.06
N LEU A 353 -5.60 33.46 -3.60
CA LEU A 353 -6.44 32.51 -4.35
C LEU A 353 -6.01 31.06 -4.06
N GLU A 354 -6.95 30.23 -3.62
CA GLU A 354 -6.79 28.77 -3.53
C GLU A 354 -7.64 28.07 -4.58
N VAL A 355 -7.08 27.04 -5.23
CA VAL A 355 -7.82 26.11 -6.10
C VAL A 355 -7.50 24.68 -5.72
N PHE A 356 -8.55 23.86 -5.64
CA PHE A 356 -8.46 22.43 -5.36
C PHE A 356 -9.32 21.64 -6.34
N THR A 357 -8.79 20.58 -6.94
CA THR A 357 -9.57 19.63 -7.74
C THR A 357 -10.33 18.66 -6.84
N VAL A 358 -11.53 18.27 -7.22
CA VAL A 358 -12.31 17.22 -6.52
C VAL A 358 -11.70 15.85 -6.82
N ILE A 359 -11.57 15.01 -5.80
CA ILE A 359 -11.24 13.59 -5.93
C ILE A 359 -12.24 12.74 -5.12
N ASP A 360 -12.95 11.85 -5.79
CA ASP A 360 -13.90 10.94 -5.16
C ASP A 360 -13.22 9.65 -4.68
N PHE A 361 -13.70 9.13 -3.56
CA PHE A 361 -13.24 7.89 -2.93
C PHE A 361 -14.41 6.90 -2.82
N PRO A 362 -14.78 6.23 -3.94
CA PRO A 362 -16.03 5.48 -4.06
C PRO A 362 -16.02 4.09 -3.40
N GLN A 363 -14.87 3.58 -2.96
CA GLN A 363 -14.79 2.28 -2.29
C GLN A 363 -14.83 2.47 -0.76
N MET A 364 -15.83 1.88 -0.11
CA MET A 364 -15.93 1.85 1.35
C MET A 364 -14.83 1.00 1.99
N GLU A 365 -14.42 1.38 3.21
CA GLU A 365 -13.60 0.55 4.10
C GLU A 365 -14.36 -0.71 4.55
N THR A 366 -13.63 -1.78 4.90
CA THR A 366 -14.18 -2.99 5.52
C THR A 366 -14.96 -2.64 6.79
N ASN A 367 -16.00 -3.42 7.08
CA ASN A 367 -16.78 -3.29 8.31
C ASN A 367 -15.87 -3.15 9.54
N PRO A 368 -16.04 -2.10 10.38
CA PRO A 368 -15.11 -1.79 11.45
C PRO A 368 -15.06 -2.86 12.55
N ASP A 369 -16.12 -3.63 12.75
CA ASP A 369 -16.15 -4.73 13.72
C ASP A 369 -15.31 -5.92 13.22
N ASP A 370 -15.35 -6.23 11.92
CA ASP A 370 -14.48 -7.23 11.30
C ASP A 370 -13.00 -6.77 11.31
N VAL A 371 -12.72 -5.48 11.05
CA VAL A 371 -11.37 -4.91 11.16
C VAL A 371 -10.85 -5.03 12.60
N ALA A 372 -11.67 -4.72 13.60
CA ALA A 372 -11.32 -4.86 15.01
C ALA A 372 -11.12 -6.33 15.41
N ALA A 373 -11.97 -7.24 14.92
CA ALA A 373 -11.87 -8.68 15.15
C ALA A 373 -10.56 -9.26 14.59
N ILE A 374 -10.24 -8.99 13.32
CA ILE A 374 -8.99 -9.46 12.70
C ILE A 374 -7.76 -8.87 13.38
N LYS A 375 -7.75 -7.57 13.74
CA LYS A 375 -6.63 -6.97 14.50
C LYS A 375 -6.50 -7.55 15.91
N SER A 376 -7.60 -7.91 16.56
CA SER A 376 -7.60 -8.62 17.85
C SER A 376 -7.01 -10.03 17.72
N ILE A 377 -7.37 -10.78 16.67
CA ILE A 377 -6.79 -12.10 16.35
C ILE A 377 -5.30 -11.98 16.02
N GLN A 378 -4.90 -10.96 15.24
CA GLN A 378 -3.50 -10.65 14.93
C GLN A 378 -2.67 -10.47 16.21
N SER A 379 -3.17 -9.63 17.13
CA SER A 379 -2.52 -9.35 18.42
C SER A 379 -2.49 -10.59 19.31
N THR A 380 -3.57 -11.37 19.38
CA THR A 380 -3.70 -12.56 20.25
C THR A 380 -2.66 -13.63 19.90
N TYR A 381 -2.33 -13.76 18.61
CA TYR A 381 -1.38 -14.77 18.11
C TYR A 381 0.00 -14.20 17.72
N GLY A 382 0.25 -12.90 17.91
CA GLY A 382 1.52 -12.27 17.52
C GLY A 382 1.82 -12.30 16.02
N LEU A 383 0.78 -12.30 15.17
CA LEU A 383 0.91 -12.53 13.73
C LEU A 383 1.53 -11.33 12.99
N SER A 384 2.78 -11.47 12.58
CA SER A 384 3.48 -10.50 11.73
C SER A 384 3.54 -10.98 10.27
N LYS A 385 2.40 -10.90 9.57
CA LYS A 385 2.34 -11.06 8.11
C LYS A 385 2.54 -9.69 7.44
N ILE A 386 3.43 -9.61 6.45
CA ILE A 386 3.70 -8.34 5.72
C ILE A 386 2.54 -7.92 4.80
N SER A 387 1.72 -8.89 4.39
CA SER A 387 0.47 -8.71 3.66
C SER A 387 -0.64 -8.08 4.51
N TRP A 388 -0.54 -8.14 5.84
CA TRP A 388 -1.55 -7.65 6.78
C TRP A 388 -1.37 -6.17 7.12
N GLN A 389 -1.29 -5.34 6.07
CA GLN A 389 -1.20 -3.89 6.17
C GLN A 389 -2.32 -3.23 5.37
N GLY A 390 -2.86 -2.13 5.89
CA GLY A 390 -3.97 -1.40 5.28
C GLY A 390 -5.34 -1.98 5.63
N ASP A 391 -6.31 -1.81 4.75
CA ASP A 391 -7.65 -2.39 4.89
C ASP A 391 -7.63 -3.90 4.57
N PRO A 392 -8.27 -4.76 5.39
CA PRO A 392 -8.15 -6.21 5.24
C PRO A 392 -8.76 -6.80 3.96
N CYS A 393 -9.86 -6.24 3.44
CA CYS A 393 -10.59 -6.80 2.30
C CYS A 393 -10.38 -6.05 0.97
N VAL A 394 -10.07 -4.75 1.02
CA VAL A 394 -10.08 -3.87 -0.16
C VAL A 394 -8.84 -2.97 -0.32
N PRO A 395 -8.54 -2.55 -1.57
CA PRO A 395 -9.05 -3.09 -2.83
C PRO A 395 -8.62 -4.56 -2.99
N LYS A 396 -9.42 -5.37 -3.70
CA LYS A 396 -9.29 -6.85 -3.77
C LYS A 396 -7.90 -7.36 -4.19
N GLN A 397 -7.12 -6.53 -4.88
CA GLN A 397 -5.73 -6.78 -5.26
C GLN A 397 -4.71 -6.78 -4.10
N PHE A 398 -5.08 -6.23 -2.94
CA PHE A 398 -4.27 -6.21 -1.70
C PHE A 398 -4.96 -6.94 -0.53
N LEU A 399 -5.98 -7.76 -0.81
CA LEU A 399 -6.70 -8.61 0.16
C LEU A 399 -5.71 -9.35 1.07
N TRP A 400 -5.92 -9.27 2.38
CA TRP A 400 -5.01 -9.84 3.37
C TRP A 400 -4.91 -11.37 3.22
N GLU A 401 -3.69 -11.87 3.28
CA GLU A 401 -3.38 -13.28 3.07
C GLU A 401 -4.01 -14.18 4.13
N GLY A 402 -4.88 -15.10 3.69
CA GLY A 402 -5.69 -15.96 4.56
C GLY A 402 -7.09 -15.42 4.83
N LEU A 403 -7.43 -14.21 4.39
CA LEU A 403 -8.82 -13.73 4.39
C LEU A 403 -9.49 -13.97 3.04
N ASN A 404 -10.81 -14.13 3.09
CA ASN A 404 -11.69 -13.99 1.95
C ASN A 404 -12.90 -13.16 2.40
N CYS A 405 -13.38 -12.25 1.54
CA CYS A 405 -14.41 -11.27 1.91
C CYS A 405 -15.51 -11.17 0.85
N ASN A 406 -16.72 -10.87 1.29
CA ASN A 406 -17.81 -10.45 0.42
C ASN A 406 -17.64 -8.95 0.09
N ASN A 407 -17.50 -8.61 -1.19
CA ASN A 407 -17.34 -7.26 -1.71
C ASN A 407 -18.06 -7.07 -3.06
N LEU A 408 -19.36 -7.45 -3.10
CA LEU A 408 -20.19 -7.38 -4.30
C LEU A 408 -20.47 -5.95 -4.81
N ASP A 409 -20.46 -4.95 -3.93
CA ASP A 409 -20.65 -3.54 -4.26
C ASP A 409 -19.65 -2.68 -3.46
N ASN A 410 -19.00 -1.73 -4.14
CA ASN A 410 -18.10 -0.74 -3.53
C ASN A 410 -18.85 0.21 -2.56
N SER A 411 -20.16 0.36 -2.76
CA SER A 411 -21.08 1.21 -1.99
C SER A 411 -21.55 0.55 -0.67
N THR A 412 -21.01 -0.62 -0.32
CA THR A 412 -21.28 -1.33 0.93
C THR A 412 -19.97 -1.71 1.61
N PRO A 413 -19.85 -1.64 2.95
CA PRO A 413 -18.64 -2.09 3.65
C PRO A 413 -18.39 -3.59 3.38
N PRO A 414 -17.21 -3.97 2.89
CA PRO A 414 -16.83 -5.38 2.80
C PRO A 414 -16.92 -6.09 4.16
N ILE A 415 -17.22 -7.38 4.13
CA ILE A 415 -17.30 -8.25 5.32
C ILE A 415 -16.48 -9.52 5.14
N VAL A 416 -15.85 -9.99 6.20
CA VAL A 416 -15.00 -11.20 6.19
C VAL A 416 -15.87 -12.45 6.20
N THR A 417 -15.71 -13.31 5.19
CA THR A 417 -16.48 -14.55 5.03
C THR A 417 -15.65 -15.82 5.16
N SER A 418 -14.32 -15.77 5.02
CA SER A 418 -13.43 -16.88 5.36
C SER A 418 -12.15 -16.39 6.04
N LEU A 419 -11.69 -17.15 7.04
CA LEU A 419 -10.47 -16.93 7.81
C LEU A 419 -9.67 -18.23 7.86
N ASN A 420 -8.58 -18.27 7.10
CA ASN A 420 -7.61 -19.35 7.05
C ASN A 420 -6.29 -18.91 7.70
N LEU A 421 -6.04 -19.45 8.89
CA LEU A 421 -4.78 -19.36 9.64
C LEU A 421 -4.17 -20.77 9.82
N SER A 422 -4.44 -21.69 8.90
CA SER A 422 -3.85 -23.02 8.91
C SER A 422 -2.32 -22.93 8.82
N SER A 423 -1.62 -23.91 9.39
CA SER A 423 -0.14 -24.02 9.37
C SER A 423 0.62 -22.76 9.81
N SER A 424 -0.01 -21.85 10.55
CA SER A 424 0.53 -20.53 10.92
C SER A 424 1.24 -20.53 12.28
N HIS A 425 1.64 -21.72 12.77
CA HIS A 425 2.30 -21.96 14.05
C HIS A 425 1.58 -21.40 15.28
N LEU A 426 0.25 -21.26 15.23
CA LEU A 426 -0.55 -20.67 16.31
C LEU A 426 -0.42 -21.49 17.61
N THR A 427 -0.39 -20.80 18.75
CA THR A 427 -0.33 -21.39 20.10
C THR A 427 -1.39 -20.79 21.02
N GLY A 428 -1.68 -21.46 22.15
CA GLY A 428 -2.70 -21.02 23.09
C GLY A 428 -4.07 -21.58 22.75
N ILE A 429 -5.14 -20.81 22.96
CA ILE A 429 -6.54 -21.20 22.73
C ILE A 429 -7.09 -20.58 21.43
N ILE A 430 -8.31 -20.94 21.03
CA ILE A 430 -9.04 -20.24 19.96
C ILE A 430 -9.36 -18.81 20.41
N ALA A 431 -8.91 -17.81 19.65
CA ALA A 431 -9.02 -16.40 20.01
C ALA A 431 -10.48 -15.92 20.03
N GLN A 432 -10.90 -15.29 21.14
CA GLN A 432 -12.28 -14.81 21.30
C GLN A 432 -12.68 -13.76 20.24
N GLY A 433 -11.73 -13.02 19.66
CA GLY A 433 -12.00 -12.09 18.56
C GLY A 433 -12.73 -12.71 17.35
N ILE A 434 -12.63 -14.03 17.16
CA ILE A 434 -13.37 -14.77 16.11
C ILE A 434 -14.90 -14.67 16.32
N GLN A 435 -15.38 -14.52 17.57
CA GLN A 435 -16.81 -14.35 17.90
C GLN A 435 -17.43 -13.13 17.19
N ASN A 436 -16.65 -12.08 16.95
CA ASN A 436 -17.13 -10.83 16.35
C ASN A 436 -17.27 -10.93 14.81
N LEU A 437 -16.67 -11.93 14.16
CA LEU A 437 -16.79 -12.19 12.72
C LEU A 437 -18.15 -12.83 12.40
N THR A 438 -19.23 -12.07 12.65
CA THR A 438 -20.61 -12.56 12.61
C THR A 438 -21.08 -13.08 11.24
N HIS A 439 -20.34 -12.78 10.17
CA HIS A 439 -20.61 -13.20 8.80
C HIS A 439 -19.67 -14.32 8.31
N LEU A 440 -18.79 -14.85 9.17
CA LEU A 440 -17.81 -15.88 8.83
C LEU A 440 -18.48 -17.20 8.43
N GLN A 441 -18.15 -17.70 7.25
CA GLN A 441 -18.68 -18.94 6.65
C GLN A 441 -17.67 -20.09 6.76
N GLU A 442 -16.38 -19.78 6.75
CA GLU A 442 -15.29 -20.75 6.86
C GLU A 442 -14.23 -20.28 7.86
N LEU A 443 -13.83 -21.19 8.75
CA LEU A 443 -12.74 -21.01 9.71
C LEU A 443 -11.77 -22.20 9.60
N ASP A 444 -10.55 -21.95 9.15
CA ASP A 444 -9.48 -22.96 9.15
C ASP A 444 -8.34 -22.54 10.09
N LEU A 445 -8.18 -23.29 11.18
CA LEU A 445 -7.09 -23.17 12.15
C LEU A 445 -6.25 -24.46 12.20
N SER A 446 -6.30 -25.28 11.15
CA SER A 446 -5.68 -26.62 11.15
C SER A 446 -4.16 -26.60 11.11
N ASN A 447 -3.54 -27.70 11.53
CA ASN A 447 -2.08 -27.92 11.50
C ASN A 447 -1.31 -26.85 12.31
N ASN A 448 -1.85 -26.50 13.48
CA ASN A 448 -1.28 -25.55 14.42
C ASN A 448 -0.98 -26.23 15.77
N ASN A 449 -0.51 -25.47 16.75
CA ASN A 449 -0.20 -25.95 18.09
C ASN A 449 -1.19 -25.39 19.14
N LEU A 450 -2.47 -25.23 18.75
CA LEU A 450 -3.53 -24.77 19.63
C LEU A 450 -3.94 -25.86 20.64
N THR A 451 -4.49 -25.43 21.77
CA THR A 451 -4.75 -26.24 22.98
C THR A 451 -6.07 -25.82 23.64
N GLY A 452 -6.50 -26.59 24.64
CA GLY A 452 -7.71 -26.30 25.43
C GLY A 452 -8.99 -26.82 24.78
N GLY A 453 -10.14 -26.39 25.32
CA GLY A 453 -11.45 -26.75 24.80
C GLY A 453 -11.85 -25.96 23.54
N ILE A 454 -12.68 -26.57 22.69
CA ILE A 454 -13.34 -25.89 21.59
C ILE A 454 -14.41 -24.95 22.17
N PRO A 455 -14.36 -23.62 21.95
CA PRO A 455 -15.32 -22.69 22.56
C PRO A 455 -16.74 -22.82 22.02
N GLU A 456 -17.73 -22.61 22.88
CA GLU A 456 -19.15 -22.67 22.50
C GLU A 456 -19.56 -21.53 21.56
N PHE A 457 -18.89 -20.36 21.64
CA PHE A 457 -19.22 -19.18 20.81
C PHE A 457 -19.13 -19.42 19.30
N LEU A 458 -18.40 -20.46 18.87
CA LEU A 458 -18.35 -20.86 17.46
C LEU A 458 -19.72 -21.34 16.93
N ALA A 459 -20.66 -21.70 17.81
CA ALA A 459 -22.04 -22.01 17.43
C ALA A 459 -22.88 -20.75 17.19
N ASP A 460 -22.61 -19.66 17.92
CA ASP A 460 -23.33 -18.38 17.82
C ASP A 460 -23.16 -17.70 16.46
N ILE A 461 -22.03 -17.96 15.79
CA ILE A 461 -21.74 -17.50 14.43
C ILE A 461 -22.64 -18.28 13.45
N LYS A 462 -23.86 -17.77 13.25
CA LYS A 462 -24.94 -18.44 12.50
C LYS A 462 -24.54 -18.81 11.07
N SER A 463 -23.68 -18.00 10.46
CA SER A 463 -23.11 -18.07 9.12
C SER A 463 -22.11 -19.23 8.89
N LEU A 464 -21.47 -19.80 9.94
CA LEU A 464 -20.43 -20.83 9.76
C LEU A 464 -20.96 -22.12 9.09
N LEU A 465 -20.33 -22.46 7.96
CA LEU A 465 -20.55 -23.67 7.16
C LEU A 465 -19.40 -24.67 7.33
N VAL A 466 -18.16 -24.19 7.53
CA VAL A 466 -16.96 -25.03 7.67
C VAL A 466 -16.13 -24.57 8.87
N ILE A 467 -15.76 -25.51 9.74
CA ILE A 467 -14.78 -25.31 10.81
C ILE A 467 -13.74 -26.43 10.72
N ASN A 468 -12.48 -26.09 10.43
CA ASN A 468 -11.36 -27.01 10.39
C ASN A 468 -10.38 -26.74 11.54
N LEU A 469 -10.32 -27.66 12.49
CA LEU A 469 -9.45 -27.65 13.67
C LEU A 469 -8.47 -28.84 13.67
N SER A 470 -8.39 -29.60 12.57
CA SER A 470 -7.55 -30.80 12.47
C SER A 470 -6.06 -30.51 12.71
N GLY A 471 -5.30 -31.50 13.17
CA GLY A 471 -3.86 -31.33 13.45
C GLY A 471 -3.56 -30.26 14.50
N ASN A 472 -4.24 -30.31 15.65
CA ASN A 472 -4.00 -29.47 16.83
C ASN A 472 -3.97 -30.34 18.11
N ASN A 473 -3.82 -29.71 19.28
CA ASN A 473 -3.80 -30.36 20.59
C ASN A 473 -5.05 -30.01 21.44
N PHE A 474 -6.22 -29.83 20.81
CA PHE A 474 -7.46 -29.56 21.54
C PHE A 474 -7.85 -30.74 22.46
N ASN A 475 -8.54 -30.43 23.56
CA ASN A 475 -8.89 -31.36 24.61
C ASN A 475 -10.29 -31.11 25.19
N GLY A 476 -10.78 -32.06 26.00
CA GLY A 476 -12.11 -31.98 26.62
C GLY A 476 -13.24 -32.30 25.63
N SER A 477 -14.49 -32.05 26.06
CA SER A 477 -15.69 -32.38 25.28
C SER A 477 -15.98 -31.38 24.16
N ILE A 478 -16.38 -31.87 22.99
CA ILE A 478 -16.91 -31.02 21.91
C ILE A 478 -18.26 -30.42 22.36
N PRO A 479 -18.49 -29.10 22.23
CA PRO A 479 -19.78 -28.48 22.53
C PRO A 479 -20.95 -29.11 21.76
N GLN A 480 -21.99 -29.52 22.49
CA GLN A 480 -23.20 -30.13 21.92
C GLN A 480 -23.89 -29.22 20.90
N ILE A 481 -23.85 -27.89 21.12
CA ILE A 481 -24.47 -26.90 20.24
C ILE A 481 -23.80 -26.88 18.85
N LEU A 482 -22.48 -27.12 18.77
CA LEU A 482 -21.76 -27.26 17.50
C LEU A 482 -22.16 -28.55 16.77
N LEU A 483 -22.25 -29.68 17.48
CA LEU A 483 -22.66 -30.97 16.90
C LEU A 483 -24.10 -30.96 16.37
N GLN A 484 -24.96 -30.09 16.91
CA GLN A 484 -26.37 -29.95 16.53
C GLN A 484 -26.60 -28.90 15.41
N LYS A 485 -25.58 -28.13 15.02
CA LYS A 485 -25.68 -27.08 13.99
C LYS A 485 -25.80 -27.69 12.58
N LYS A 486 -27.04 -27.83 12.10
CA LYS A 486 -27.35 -28.34 10.76
C LYS A 486 -26.56 -27.60 9.67
N GLY A 487 -25.92 -28.37 8.78
CA GLY A 487 -25.13 -27.83 7.67
C GLY A 487 -23.67 -27.52 7.99
N LEU A 488 -23.25 -27.52 9.27
CA LEU A 488 -21.85 -27.33 9.65
C LEU A 488 -21.01 -28.57 9.29
N LYS A 489 -19.92 -28.37 8.56
CA LYS A 489 -18.84 -29.34 8.37
C LYS A 489 -17.73 -29.08 9.40
N LEU A 490 -17.68 -29.90 10.44
CA LEU A 490 -16.67 -29.83 11.51
C LEU A 490 -15.57 -30.89 11.29
N ILE A 491 -14.30 -30.46 11.20
CA ILE A 491 -13.14 -31.32 10.90
C ILE A 491 -12.16 -31.27 12.08
N LEU A 492 -11.96 -32.40 12.76
CA LEU A 492 -11.25 -32.49 14.06
C LEU A 492 -10.08 -33.48 14.08
N GLU A 493 -9.76 -34.13 12.96
CA GLU A 493 -8.80 -35.24 12.89
C GLU A 493 -7.42 -34.87 13.47
N GLY A 494 -6.75 -35.82 14.15
CA GLY A 494 -5.44 -35.61 14.77
C GLY A 494 -5.44 -35.02 16.19
N ASN A 495 -6.57 -34.49 16.68
CA ASN A 495 -6.68 -33.99 18.06
C ASN A 495 -6.89 -35.16 19.06
N ALA A 496 -5.78 -35.71 19.57
CA ALA A 496 -5.79 -36.96 20.35
C ALA A 496 -6.54 -36.91 21.71
N ASN A 497 -6.85 -35.72 22.24
CA ASN A 497 -7.43 -35.54 23.58
C ASN A 497 -8.89 -35.03 23.56
N LEU A 498 -9.52 -34.95 22.39
CA LEU A 498 -10.94 -34.58 22.27
C LEU A 498 -11.86 -35.74 22.68
N ILE A 499 -12.83 -35.43 23.54
CA ILE A 499 -13.88 -36.34 23.99
C ILE A 499 -15.11 -36.10 23.12
N CYS A 500 -15.42 -37.08 22.27
CA CYS A 500 -16.68 -37.13 21.55
C CYS A 500 -17.78 -37.71 22.44
N PRO A 501 -18.95 -37.06 22.59
CA PRO A 501 -20.14 -37.69 23.16
C PRO A 501 -20.56 -38.90 22.33
N ASP A 502 -20.96 -39.99 23.00
CA ASP A 502 -21.24 -41.27 22.34
C ASP A 502 -22.27 -41.15 21.21
N GLY A 503 -21.92 -41.73 20.06
CA GLY A 503 -22.77 -41.77 18.86
C GLY A 503 -22.70 -40.55 17.92
N LEU A 504 -22.11 -39.42 18.34
CA LEU A 504 -22.08 -38.19 17.52
C LEU A 504 -20.81 -37.98 16.68
N CYS A 505 -19.77 -38.79 16.84
CA CYS A 505 -18.55 -38.75 16.04
C CYS A 505 -18.26 -40.08 15.35
N VAL A 506 -17.95 -40.05 14.05
CA VAL A 506 -17.54 -41.24 13.28
C VAL A 506 -16.03 -41.50 13.44
N ASN A 507 -15.63 -41.92 14.64
CA ASN A 507 -14.26 -42.36 14.90
C ASN A 507 -14.00 -43.73 14.24
N LYS A 508 -13.64 -43.74 12.93
CA LYS A 508 -13.12 -44.93 12.24
C LYS A 508 -11.67 -45.26 12.65
N ALA A 509 -11.46 -45.46 13.94
CA ALA A 509 -10.29 -46.15 14.48
C ALA A 509 -10.39 -47.65 14.14
N GLY A 510 -10.01 -48.00 12.90
CA GLY A 510 -9.97 -49.39 12.44
C GLY A 510 -9.04 -50.22 13.32
N ASN A 511 -9.59 -51.23 14.00
CA ASN A 511 -8.90 -51.96 15.07
C ASN A 511 -7.86 -52.95 14.50
N GLY A 512 -6.71 -52.43 14.07
CA GLY A 512 -5.55 -53.20 13.60
C GLY A 512 -4.45 -53.25 14.67
N GLY A 513 -4.29 -54.39 15.33
CA GLY A 513 -3.45 -54.53 16.53
C GLY A 513 -1.94 -54.32 16.30
N ALA A 514 -1.46 -53.09 16.51
CA ALA A 514 -0.02 -52.80 16.58
C ALA A 514 0.58 -53.33 17.90
N LYS A 515 1.56 -54.23 17.80
CA LYS A 515 2.32 -54.70 18.97
C LYS A 515 3.11 -53.53 19.58
N LYS A 516 3.02 -53.34 20.91
CA LYS A 516 3.95 -52.47 21.64
C LYS A 516 5.38 -52.97 21.42
N MET A 517 6.26 -52.10 20.94
CA MET A 517 7.71 -52.35 20.89
C MET A 517 8.40 -51.32 21.77
N ASN A 518 8.78 -51.72 22.98
CA ASN A 518 9.55 -50.88 23.89
C ASN A 518 10.97 -50.70 23.32
N VAL A 519 11.33 -49.48 22.94
CA VAL A 519 12.71 -49.11 22.62
C VAL A 519 13.25 -48.25 23.77
N VAL A 520 14.09 -48.85 24.61
CA VAL A 520 14.84 -48.12 25.63
C VAL A 520 16.04 -47.47 24.96
N ILE A 521 16.16 -46.14 25.07
CA ILE A 521 17.32 -45.39 24.56
C ILE A 521 18.38 -45.33 25.68
N PRO A 522 19.56 -45.95 25.52
CA PRO A 522 20.67 -45.75 26.45
C PRO A 522 21.36 -44.41 26.15
N ILE A 523 21.34 -43.50 27.12
CA ILE A 523 22.14 -42.27 27.06
C ILE A 523 23.59 -42.61 27.40
N VAL A 524 24.50 -42.49 26.43
CA VAL A 524 25.95 -42.51 26.67
C VAL A 524 26.59 -41.36 25.90
N ALA A 525 27.32 -40.51 26.61
CA ALA A 525 28.01 -39.36 26.03
C ALA A 525 29.36 -39.75 25.41
N SER A 526 29.85 -38.96 24.45
CA SER A 526 31.24 -39.01 23.99
C SER A 526 31.69 -37.65 23.44
N VAL A 527 32.17 -36.80 24.35
CA VAL A 527 32.75 -35.48 24.01
C VAL A 527 34.15 -35.69 23.43
N ALA A 528 34.25 -35.74 22.10
CA ALA A 528 35.54 -35.98 21.42
C ALA A 528 35.74 -35.27 20.06
N PHE A 529 34.68 -34.90 19.33
CA PHE A 529 34.80 -34.62 17.89
C PHE A 529 35.01 -33.13 17.48
N VAL A 530 34.84 -32.19 18.41
CA VAL A 530 34.81 -30.74 18.08
C VAL A 530 36.20 -30.13 17.88
N VAL A 531 37.26 -30.71 18.45
CA VAL A 531 38.61 -30.11 18.46
C VAL A 531 39.41 -30.38 17.18
N VAL A 532 39.08 -31.45 16.43
CA VAL A 532 39.94 -31.93 15.32
C VAL A 532 39.66 -31.22 13.98
N LEU A 533 38.43 -30.75 13.72
CA LEU A 533 38.11 -30.08 12.44
C LEU A 533 38.69 -28.66 12.32
N GLY A 534 39.03 -28.00 13.43
CA GLY A 534 39.43 -26.59 13.42
C GLY A 534 40.79 -26.30 12.78
N SER A 535 41.72 -27.25 12.81
CA SER A 535 43.11 -27.04 12.34
C SER A 535 43.33 -27.32 10.85
N ALA A 536 42.51 -28.17 10.23
CA ALA A 536 42.69 -28.60 8.84
C ALA A 536 42.38 -27.49 7.81
N LEU A 537 41.41 -26.61 8.08
CA LEU A 537 40.92 -25.63 7.12
C LEU A 537 41.90 -24.46 6.87
N ALA A 538 42.80 -24.16 7.82
CA ALA A 538 43.78 -23.08 7.68
C ALA A 538 44.87 -23.37 6.64
N PHE A 539 45.26 -24.65 6.46
CA PHE A 539 46.37 -25.02 5.58
C PHE A 539 46.01 -25.06 4.09
N PHE A 540 44.73 -25.22 3.74
CA PHE A 540 44.32 -25.46 2.35
C PHE A 540 44.34 -24.20 1.46
N PHE A 541 44.15 -23.02 2.03
CA PHE A 541 43.97 -21.76 1.27
C PHE A 541 45.25 -21.10 0.75
N ILE A 542 46.44 -21.56 1.15
CA ILE A 542 47.72 -20.90 0.80
C ILE A 542 48.28 -21.41 -0.55
N PHE A 543 47.89 -22.59 -1.04
CA PHE A 543 48.55 -23.26 -2.18
C PHE A 543 47.67 -23.60 -3.39
N LYS A 544 47.00 -22.59 -3.99
CA LYS A 544 46.78 -22.57 -5.46
C LYS A 544 46.40 -21.20 -6.04
N LYS A 545 47.40 -20.44 -6.53
CA LYS A 545 47.20 -19.21 -7.33
C LYS A 545 48.29 -19.00 -8.39
N LYS A 546 48.20 -19.66 -9.56
CA LYS A 546 48.92 -19.24 -10.80
C LYS A 546 48.48 -19.97 -12.09
N LYS A 547 48.70 -19.27 -13.21
CA LYS A 547 48.85 -19.71 -14.63
C LYS A 547 47.60 -20.15 -15.45
N THR A 548 47.06 -19.18 -16.19
CA THR A 548 47.11 -19.03 -17.69
C THR A 548 47.93 -20.08 -18.49
N SER A 549 47.68 -20.41 -19.77
CA SER A 549 47.34 -19.51 -20.91
C SER A 549 46.98 -20.22 -22.24
N ASN A 550 46.28 -19.50 -23.15
CA ASN A 550 46.24 -19.58 -24.65
C ASN A 550 45.67 -20.89 -25.31
N SER A 551 45.24 -20.95 -26.58
CA SER A 551 45.31 -20.04 -27.78
C SER A 551 44.05 -20.26 -28.69
N GLN A 552 43.47 -19.27 -29.40
CA GLN A 552 43.68 -18.86 -30.83
C GLN A 552 43.31 -19.92 -31.92
N ASP A 553 42.75 -19.61 -33.11
CA ASP A 553 42.38 -18.31 -33.72
C ASP A 553 41.39 -18.36 -34.94
N LEU A 554 40.92 -17.17 -35.37
CA LEU A 554 40.40 -16.73 -36.70
C LEU A 554 39.09 -17.29 -37.35
N GLY A 555 38.46 -16.45 -38.19
CA GLY A 555 37.29 -16.72 -39.08
C GLY A 555 37.65 -16.62 -40.59
N PRO A 556 36.84 -16.03 -41.53
CA PRO A 556 35.56 -15.30 -41.36
C PRO A 556 34.45 -15.56 -42.45
N SER A 557 33.29 -14.90 -42.28
CA SER A 557 32.33 -14.36 -43.30
C SER A 557 32.01 -15.06 -44.64
N SER A 558 30.70 -15.21 -44.96
CA SER A 558 30.07 -14.60 -46.18
C SER A 558 28.54 -14.76 -46.22
N TYR A 559 27.87 -13.92 -47.01
CA TYR A 559 26.41 -13.87 -47.27
C TYR A 559 25.93 -14.91 -48.30
N THR A 560 24.65 -15.30 -48.22
CA THR A 560 23.75 -15.31 -49.40
C THR A 560 22.27 -15.34 -48.99
N GLN A 561 21.39 -14.83 -49.85
CA GLN A 561 19.93 -14.90 -49.74
C GLN A 561 19.35 -15.76 -50.88
N VAL A 562 18.04 -16.05 -50.79
CA VAL A 562 17.00 -16.00 -51.87
C VAL A 562 16.14 -17.27 -52.04
N SER A 563 14.81 -17.05 -52.05
CA SER A 563 13.69 -17.85 -52.59
C SER A 563 13.31 -19.23 -52.03
N GLU A 564 12.03 -19.36 -51.66
CA GLU A 564 11.23 -20.60 -51.73
C GLU A 564 10.91 -21.00 -53.19
N VAL A 565 10.72 -22.30 -53.46
CA VAL A 565 9.57 -22.86 -54.23
C VAL A 565 9.25 -24.26 -53.64
N ARG A 566 7.99 -24.73 -53.75
CA ARG A 566 7.42 -25.90 -53.05
C ARG A 566 7.29 -27.17 -53.89
N THR A 567 7.41 -28.34 -53.24
CA THR A 567 6.59 -29.59 -53.42
C THR A 567 7.00 -30.55 -52.28
N ILE A 568 6.14 -31.08 -51.39
CA ILE A 568 4.98 -32.00 -51.56
C ILE A 568 5.46 -33.32 -52.21
N ARG A 569 5.48 -34.50 -51.59
CA ARG A 569 4.99 -35.08 -50.30
C ARG A 569 6.11 -36.02 -49.75
N SER A 570 6.07 -36.79 -48.65
CA SER A 570 5.10 -37.25 -47.62
C SER A 570 5.93 -37.88 -46.46
N SER A 571 5.46 -38.31 -45.29
CA SER A 571 4.37 -37.99 -44.33
C SER A 571 4.17 -39.20 -43.39
N GLU A 572 4.94 -39.29 -42.29
CA GLU A 572 4.67 -40.12 -41.09
C GLU A 572 5.69 -39.69 -39.99
N SER A 573 5.35 -39.51 -38.71
CA SER A 573 4.04 -39.38 -38.06
C SER A 573 4.12 -38.36 -36.91
N ALA A 574 3.89 -37.07 -37.20
CA ALA A 574 3.81 -36.04 -36.18
C ALA A 574 2.39 -35.94 -35.61
N ILE A 575 2.24 -36.05 -34.28
CA ILE A 575 0.95 -36.13 -33.59
C ILE A 575 0.13 -34.83 -33.79
N MET A 576 -1.06 -34.96 -34.40
CA MET A 576 -2.00 -33.86 -34.67
C MET A 576 -3.10 -33.74 -33.59
N THR A 577 -2.69 -33.51 -32.34
CA THR A 577 -3.62 -33.22 -31.22
C THR A 577 -3.08 -32.05 -30.38
N LYS A 578 -3.39 -30.82 -30.80
CA LYS A 578 -3.07 -29.60 -30.04
C LYS A 578 -4.30 -28.72 -29.83
N ASN A 579 -4.32 -28.01 -28.70
CA ASN A 579 -5.34 -27.03 -28.31
C ASN A 579 -6.75 -27.62 -28.05
N ARG A 580 -6.85 -28.85 -27.51
CA ARG A 580 -8.14 -29.42 -27.09
C ARG A 580 -8.47 -29.03 -25.63
N ARG A 581 -9.61 -28.37 -25.44
CA ARG A 581 -10.28 -28.27 -24.12
C ARG A 581 -11.03 -29.58 -23.89
N PHE A 582 -10.88 -30.14 -22.70
CA PHE A 582 -11.61 -31.33 -22.24
C PHE A 582 -12.66 -30.93 -21.21
N THR A 583 -13.75 -31.70 -21.17
CA THR A 583 -14.75 -31.65 -20.09
C THR A 583 -14.24 -32.41 -18.85
N TYR A 584 -14.80 -32.12 -17.67
CA TYR A 584 -14.45 -32.86 -16.46
C TYR A 584 -14.86 -34.34 -16.55
N SER A 585 -15.92 -34.65 -17.30
CA SER A 585 -16.32 -36.04 -17.60
C SER A 585 -15.25 -36.78 -18.42
N GLU A 586 -14.65 -36.13 -19.43
CA GLU A 586 -13.50 -36.68 -20.17
C GLU A 586 -12.27 -36.83 -19.25
N VAL A 587 -12.05 -35.92 -18.29
CA VAL A 587 -10.95 -36.00 -17.31
C VAL A 587 -11.11 -37.18 -16.35
N VAL A 588 -12.30 -37.38 -15.79
CA VAL A 588 -12.64 -38.56 -14.97
C VAL A 588 -12.47 -39.85 -15.77
N THR A 589 -12.90 -39.85 -17.04
CA THR A 589 -12.79 -41.02 -17.92
C THR A 589 -11.34 -41.34 -18.26
N MET A 590 -10.54 -40.37 -18.71
CA MET A 590 -9.15 -40.61 -19.12
C MET A 590 -8.25 -41.05 -17.96
N THR A 591 -8.55 -40.65 -16.73
CA THR A 591 -7.78 -41.02 -15.51
C THR A 591 -8.23 -42.32 -14.85
N ASN A 592 -9.19 -43.04 -15.45
CA ASN A 592 -9.89 -44.18 -14.85
C ASN A 592 -10.41 -43.86 -13.43
N ASN A 593 -11.18 -42.76 -13.31
CA ASN A 593 -11.67 -42.23 -12.03
C ASN A 593 -10.54 -41.97 -11.01
N PHE A 594 -9.47 -41.31 -11.48
CA PHE A 594 -8.31 -40.90 -10.67
C PHE A 594 -7.54 -42.03 -9.96
N GLU A 595 -7.63 -43.27 -10.45
CA GLU A 595 -7.08 -44.48 -9.82
C GLU A 595 -5.56 -44.38 -9.52
N ARG A 596 -4.76 -43.96 -10.52
CA ARG A 596 -3.29 -44.04 -10.45
C ARG A 596 -2.65 -42.67 -10.28
N VAL A 597 -2.30 -42.34 -9.03
CA VAL A 597 -1.46 -41.17 -8.69
C VAL A 597 -0.03 -41.35 -9.23
N LEU A 598 0.49 -40.30 -9.88
CA LEU A 598 1.90 -40.14 -10.29
C LEU A 598 2.68 -39.24 -9.33
N GLY A 599 2.03 -38.27 -8.68
CA GLY A 599 2.70 -37.38 -7.74
C GLY A 599 1.76 -36.45 -6.97
N LYS A 600 2.31 -35.80 -5.93
CA LYS A 600 1.63 -34.77 -5.12
C LYS A 600 2.60 -33.61 -4.88
N GLY A 601 2.14 -32.37 -5.10
CA GLY A 601 2.90 -31.15 -4.84
C GLY A 601 2.02 -30.04 -4.24
N GLY A 602 2.57 -28.84 -4.05
CA GLY A 602 1.84 -27.70 -3.48
C GLY A 602 0.63 -27.24 -4.31
N PHE A 603 0.62 -27.55 -5.61
CA PHE A 603 -0.43 -27.16 -6.55
C PHE A 603 -1.55 -28.20 -6.75
N GLY A 604 -1.41 -29.40 -6.14
CA GLY A 604 -2.41 -30.47 -6.23
C GLY A 604 -1.84 -31.86 -6.50
N MET A 605 -2.68 -32.70 -7.12
CA MET A 605 -2.43 -34.12 -7.38
C MET A 605 -2.21 -34.34 -8.88
N VAL A 606 -1.21 -35.16 -9.24
CA VAL A 606 -0.98 -35.59 -10.63
C VAL A 606 -1.35 -37.06 -10.76
N TYR A 607 -2.18 -37.37 -11.75
CA TYR A 607 -2.69 -38.70 -12.07
C TYR A 607 -2.18 -39.16 -13.43
N HIS A 608 -2.11 -40.47 -13.64
CA HIS A 608 -1.92 -41.08 -14.95
C HIS A 608 -3.26 -41.11 -15.68
N GLY A 609 -3.26 -40.86 -16.98
CA GLY A 609 -4.42 -41.07 -17.83
C GLY A 609 -4.06 -41.51 -19.24
N THR A 610 -5.08 -41.82 -20.03
CA THR A 610 -4.96 -42.23 -21.43
C THR A 610 -5.98 -41.49 -22.29
N VAL A 611 -5.52 -40.76 -23.29
CA VAL A 611 -6.34 -40.10 -24.31
C VAL A 611 -6.45 -41.01 -25.54
N ASN A 612 -7.61 -41.01 -26.22
CA ASN A 612 -7.87 -41.83 -27.42
C ASN A 612 -7.54 -43.34 -27.25
N ASN A 613 -7.61 -43.87 -26.03
CA ASN A 613 -7.22 -45.24 -25.64
C ASN A 613 -5.78 -45.66 -25.98
N THR A 614 -4.90 -44.71 -26.35
CA THR A 614 -3.54 -44.99 -26.86
C THR A 614 -2.47 -44.00 -26.39
N GLU A 615 -2.81 -42.73 -26.19
CA GLU A 615 -1.86 -41.66 -25.83
C GLU A 615 -1.78 -41.53 -24.29
N GLN A 616 -0.63 -41.87 -23.69
CA GLN A 616 -0.44 -41.73 -22.23
C GLN A 616 -0.20 -40.27 -21.83
N VAL A 617 -0.95 -39.80 -20.82
CA VAL A 617 -0.90 -38.42 -20.32
C VAL A 617 -0.73 -38.35 -18.80
N ALA A 618 -0.21 -37.22 -18.33
CA ALA A 618 -0.19 -36.84 -16.92
C ALA A 618 -1.22 -35.73 -16.68
N VAL A 619 -2.21 -36.00 -15.82
CA VAL A 619 -3.33 -35.10 -15.51
C VAL A 619 -3.10 -34.47 -14.14
N LYS A 620 -2.74 -33.19 -14.12
CA LYS A 620 -2.55 -32.36 -12.92
C LYS A 620 -3.88 -31.73 -12.54
N MET A 621 -4.54 -32.27 -11.52
CA MET A 621 -5.72 -31.67 -10.90
C MET A 621 -5.27 -30.56 -9.95
N LEU A 622 -5.81 -29.36 -10.13
CA LEU A 622 -5.57 -28.23 -9.23
C LEU A 622 -6.35 -28.43 -7.92
N SER A 623 -5.79 -27.94 -6.81
CA SER A 623 -6.42 -28.04 -5.50
C SER A 623 -6.93 -26.68 -5.02
N HIS A 624 -8.17 -26.64 -4.50
CA HIS A 624 -8.84 -25.42 -4.00
C HIS A 624 -8.07 -24.70 -2.88
N SER A 625 -7.09 -25.33 -2.24
CA SER A 625 -6.24 -24.72 -1.22
C SER A 625 -5.14 -23.79 -1.78
N SER A 626 -4.91 -23.75 -3.10
CA SER A 626 -3.99 -22.78 -3.70
C SER A 626 -4.70 -21.47 -4.04
N SER A 627 -4.51 -20.45 -3.21
CA SER A 627 -4.94 -19.06 -3.45
C SER A 627 -4.29 -18.40 -4.68
N GLN A 628 -3.29 -19.05 -5.27
CA GLN A 628 -2.59 -18.62 -6.49
C GLN A 628 -3.00 -19.43 -7.72
N GLY A 629 -3.65 -20.59 -7.53
CA GLY A 629 -3.81 -21.65 -8.51
C GLY A 629 -4.54 -21.27 -9.80
N TYR A 630 -5.57 -20.43 -9.77
CA TYR A 630 -6.26 -20.01 -11.01
C TYR A 630 -5.41 -19.05 -11.87
N LYS A 631 -4.62 -18.17 -11.23
CA LYS A 631 -3.71 -17.26 -11.94
C LYS A 631 -2.57 -18.04 -12.59
N GLU A 632 -2.01 -18.99 -11.85
CA GLU A 632 -0.94 -19.88 -12.32
C GLU A 632 -1.44 -20.83 -13.41
N PHE A 633 -2.62 -21.44 -13.25
CA PHE A 633 -3.29 -22.23 -14.28
C PHE A 633 -3.45 -21.42 -15.57
N LYS A 634 -4.02 -20.22 -15.49
CA LYS A 634 -4.21 -19.36 -16.66
C LYS A 634 -2.87 -18.99 -17.33
N ALA A 635 -1.86 -18.63 -16.54
CA ALA A 635 -0.52 -18.34 -17.07
C ALA A 635 0.15 -19.57 -17.72
N GLU A 636 0.03 -20.74 -17.10
CA GLU A 636 0.60 -22.00 -17.59
C GLU A 636 -0.10 -22.46 -18.89
N VAL A 637 -1.42 -22.28 -19.01
CA VAL A 637 -2.17 -22.47 -20.27
C VAL A 637 -1.71 -21.44 -21.32
N GLU A 638 -1.71 -20.13 -21.00
CA GLU A 638 -1.38 -19.09 -21.98
C GLU A 638 0.07 -19.14 -22.48
N LEU A 639 1.00 -19.62 -21.63
CA LEU A 639 2.41 -19.83 -21.98
C LEU A 639 2.63 -21.15 -22.74
N LEU A 640 2.22 -22.30 -22.19
CA LEU A 640 2.56 -23.61 -22.75
C LEU A 640 1.75 -23.99 -24.00
N LEU A 641 0.61 -23.35 -24.26
CA LEU A 641 -0.05 -23.44 -25.58
C LEU A 641 0.77 -22.76 -26.70
N ARG A 642 1.71 -21.86 -26.35
CA ARG A 642 2.53 -21.08 -27.30
C ARG A 642 3.97 -21.60 -27.35
N VAL A 643 4.61 -21.73 -26.20
CA VAL A 643 6.02 -22.11 -26.07
C VAL A 643 6.21 -23.61 -26.25
N HIS A 644 6.91 -23.98 -27.33
CA HIS A 644 7.30 -25.35 -27.61
C HIS A 644 8.83 -25.45 -27.63
N HIS A 645 9.41 -26.25 -26.74
CA HIS A 645 10.86 -26.45 -26.66
C HIS A 645 11.19 -27.89 -26.29
N LYS A 646 12.23 -28.45 -26.91
CA LYS A 646 12.70 -29.85 -26.73
C LYS A 646 13.03 -30.28 -25.30
N ASN A 647 13.19 -29.33 -24.37
CA ASN A 647 13.48 -29.59 -22.95
C ASN A 647 12.31 -29.20 -22.03
N LEU A 648 11.12 -28.90 -22.57
CA LEU A 648 9.89 -28.64 -21.82
C LEU A 648 8.86 -29.73 -22.15
N VAL A 649 8.04 -30.12 -21.18
CA VAL A 649 6.96 -31.10 -21.37
C VAL A 649 5.81 -30.46 -22.16
N GLY A 650 5.32 -31.12 -23.19
CA GLY A 650 4.19 -30.62 -23.98
C GLY A 650 2.88 -30.63 -23.19
N LEU A 651 2.10 -29.55 -23.34
CA LEU A 651 0.72 -29.48 -22.88
C LEU A 651 -0.20 -30.01 -23.99
N VAL A 652 -0.89 -31.12 -23.72
CA VAL A 652 -1.83 -31.78 -24.65
C VAL A 652 -3.19 -31.08 -24.62
N GLY A 653 -3.61 -30.59 -23.46
CA GLY A 653 -4.86 -29.85 -23.29
C GLY A 653 -5.13 -29.42 -21.85
N TYR A 654 -6.33 -28.88 -21.62
CA TYR A 654 -6.76 -28.42 -20.30
C TYR A 654 -8.27 -28.65 -20.08
N CYS A 655 -8.68 -28.74 -18.81
CA CYS A 655 -10.07 -28.68 -18.37
C CYS A 655 -10.29 -27.41 -17.54
N ASP A 656 -11.41 -26.75 -17.78
CA ASP A 656 -11.81 -25.49 -17.16
C ASP A 656 -13.34 -25.52 -16.99
N GLU A 657 -13.82 -26.20 -15.95
CA GLU A 657 -15.26 -26.36 -15.67
C GLU A 657 -15.58 -25.93 -14.23
N GLY A 658 -15.50 -24.61 -14.02
CA GLY A 658 -15.71 -23.96 -12.73
C GLY A 658 -14.65 -24.37 -11.73
N GLU A 659 -15.06 -25.06 -10.67
CA GLU A 659 -14.17 -25.64 -9.66
C GLU A 659 -13.28 -26.77 -10.22
N ASN A 660 -13.63 -27.38 -11.36
CA ASN A 660 -12.90 -28.50 -11.94
C ASN A 660 -11.85 -28.05 -12.96
N LEU A 661 -10.66 -27.68 -12.45
CA LEU A 661 -9.53 -27.20 -13.23
C LEU A 661 -8.45 -28.30 -13.36
N ALA A 662 -8.01 -28.60 -14.59
CA ALA A 662 -6.96 -29.60 -14.84
C ALA A 662 -6.04 -29.23 -16.00
N LEU A 663 -4.77 -29.64 -15.90
CA LEU A 663 -3.78 -29.55 -16.98
C LEU A 663 -3.36 -30.96 -17.42
N ILE A 664 -3.41 -31.23 -18.72
CA ILE A 664 -3.12 -32.53 -19.32
C ILE A 664 -1.81 -32.41 -20.11
N TYR A 665 -0.75 -33.05 -19.63
CA TYR A 665 0.58 -33.04 -20.24
C TYR A 665 0.94 -34.40 -20.84
N GLU A 666 1.98 -34.44 -21.67
CA GLU A 666 2.65 -35.67 -22.10
C GLU A 666 3.15 -36.49 -20.89
N TYR A 667 2.95 -37.81 -20.90
CA TYR A 667 3.41 -38.66 -19.79
C TYR A 667 4.93 -38.89 -19.82
N MET A 668 5.63 -38.32 -18.83
CA MET A 668 7.07 -38.57 -18.61
C MET A 668 7.33 -39.97 -18.05
N ALA A 669 7.41 -40.96 -18.94
CA ALA A 669 7.62 -42.36 -18.59
C ALA A 669 8.83 -42.63 -17.67
N ASN A 670 9.88 -41.80 -17.72
CA ASN A 670 11.10 -41.96 -16.92
C ASN A 670 11.02 -41.44 -15.47
N GLY A 671 9.90 -40.84 -15.04
CA GLY A 671 9.72 -40.37 -13.66
C GLY A 671 10.42 -39.04 -13.33
N ASP A 672 10.37 -38.66 -12.05
CA ASP A 672 10.90 -37.37 -11.58
C ASP A 672 12.39 -37.43 -11.21
N LEU A 673 13.03 -36.25 -11.10
CA LEU A 673 14.44 -36.13 -10.72
C LEU A 673 14.71 -36.69 -9.31
N ARG A 674 13.73 -36.71 -8.39
CA ARG A 674 13.89 -37.23 -7.03
C ARG A 674 14.03 -38.75 -7.01
N GLU A 675 13.36 -39.47 -7.92
CA GLU A 675 13.57 -40.92 -8.13
C GLU A 675 15.01 -41.20 -8.58
N HIS A 676 15.50 -40.49 -9.60
CA HIS A 676 16.88 -40.63 -10.12
C HIS A 676 17.95 -40.22 -9.10
N MET A 677 17.68 -39.19 -8.30
CA MET A 677 18.57 -38.71 -7.23
C MET A 677 18.65 -39.67 -6.04
N SER A 678 17.63 -40.51 -5.82
CA SER A 678 17.51 -41.46 -4.70
C SER A 678 17.73 -42.93 -5.08
N GLY A 679 17.95 -43.25 -6.37
CA GLY A 679 18.24 -44.61 -6.84
C GLY A 679 17.05 -45.57 -6.80
N LYS A 680 15.86 -45.12 -6.39
CA LYS A 680 14.67 -45.96 -6.16
C LYS A 680 14.17 -46.72 -7.39
N ARG A 681 14.60 -46.32 -8.58
CA ARG A 681 14.13 -46.84 -9.87
C ARG A 681 15.10 -47.81 -10.56
N GLY A 682 16.11 -48.30 -9.84
CA GLY A 682 17.05 -49.33 -10.33
C GLY A 682 18.11 -48.85 -11.34
N GLY A 683 18.09 -47.58 -11.73
CA GLY A 683 19.16 -46.94 -12.50
C GLY A 683 20.35 -46.55 -11.62
N SER A 684 21.49 -46.26 -12.26
CA SER A 684 22.67 -45.72 -11.57
C SER A 684 22.36 -44.37 -10.94
N ILE A 685 22.62 -44.23 -9.63
CA ILE A 685 22.45 -42.98 -8.89
C ILE A 685 23.28 -41.87 -9.58
N LEU A 686 22.64 -40.75 -9.91
CA LEU A 686 23.29 -39.61 -10.57
C LEU A 686 24.56 -39.19 -9.80
N ASN A 687 25.70 -39.14 -10.49
CA ASN A 687 26.98 -38.77 -9.89
C ASN A 687 27.05 -37.26 -9.56
N TRP A 688 28.04 -36.84 -8.77
CA TRP A 688 28.11 -35.44 -8.31
C TRP A 688 28.34 -34.42 -9.44
N GLU A 689 29.06 -34.79 -10.49
CA GLU A 689 29.31 -33.96 -11.66
C GLU A 689 28.01 -33.70 -12.45
N THR A 690 27.23 -34.75 -12.73
CA THR A 690 25.92 -34.63 -13.37
C THR A 690 24.94 -33.84 -12.50
N ARG A 691 24.96 -34.02 -11.17
CA ARG A 691 24.14 -33.20 -10.25
C ARG A 691 24.50 -31.72 -10.33
N LEU A 692 25.80 -31.39 -10.27
CA LEU A 692 26.26 -30.01 -10.37
C LEU A 692 25.90 -29.40 -11.74
N LYS A 693 26.05 -30.17 -12.82
CA LYS A 693 25.66 -29.76 -14.17
C LYS A 693 24.16 -29.46 -14.28
N ILE A 694 23.30 -30.34 -13.75
CA ILE A 694 21.84 -30.11 -13.70
C ILE A 694 21.52 -28.81 -12.96
N VAL A 695 22.18 -28.53 -11.82
CA VAL A 695 21.98 -27.28 -11.07
C VAL A 695 22.41 -26.05 -11.88
N VAL A 696 23.56 -26.09 -12.55
CA VAL A 696 24.07 -24.98 -13.38
C VAL A 696 23.18 -24.72 -14.59
N GLU A 697 22.82 -25.76 -15.34
CA GLU A 697 21.94 -25.63 -16.52
C GLU A 697 20.52 -25.20 -16.13
N SER A 698 20.00 -25.64 -14.98
CA SER A 698 18.71 -25.15 -14.44
C SER A 698 18.77 -23.69 -14.03
N ALA A 699 19.86 -23.24 -13.40
CA ALA A 699 20.05 -21.85 -13.03
C ALA A 699 20.22 -20.94 -14.26
N GLN A 700 20.90 -21.41 -15.30
CA GLN A 700 21.03 -20.70 -16.57
C GLN A 700 19.71 -20.62 -17.35
N GLY A 701 18.78 -21.56 -17.14
CA GLY A 701 17.42 -21.50 -17.70
C GLY A 701 16.45 -20.57 -16.97
N LEU A 702 16.90 -19.87 -15.93
CA LEU A 702 16.12 -18.93 -15.10
C LEU A 702 16.63 -17.48 -15.16
N ILE A 703 17.55 -17.18 -16.10
CA ILE A 703 18.22 -15.89 -16.32
C ILE A 703 18.00 -15.46 -17.78
#